data_AF-G4ZJN2-F1
#
_entry.id   AF-G4ZJN2-F1
#
_cell.length_a   1.000
_cell.length_b   1.000
_cell.length_c   1.000
_cell.angle_alpha   90.00
_cell.angle_beta   90.00
_cell.angle_gamma   90.00
#
_symmetry.space_group_name_H-M   'P 1'
#
loop_
_entity.id
_entity.type
_entity.pdbx_description
1 polymer ?
#
loop_
_entity_poly.entity_id
_entity_poly.type
_entity_poly.pdbx_seq_one_letter_code
_entity_poly.pdbx_strand_id
1 'polypeptide(L)'
;MASSGEALALRFVEEIKSTGVLADGAKAQIGPLAVKQLAELREAMAACATVTLASAPAVELLSLWSVVHESVSNVITEEAAVLAAQVTKAAPELRDAVHHLAEAGTPVAEHLNEELRRQIGTIRDVLPAKEWAELRSRCSQSLTTEWRALMASEVFDSPFAKAIAAQGFAGLDGALGLSREAVDAALDAVRDGGAAAFGAVAACLARSGLPPLLRVEIARDFFQTVGLFFTGLYVSVLDFFEKHHVVSALNKFLSGLRGAYEVMAINVLALVEEASQNQALIADIALAVLVGVIGVVYVSYLWFAFSGRHLHRRADEVRQGHEATTWAALATKQKMRVKIFTFVITACLTIYLPLTRLCLDVVVAAATNRSTSEDSSKATSASDLVLLRFRHDSAWPAIVAAAIILLLTFTIPLPWLLVRAIAENRPTGSLENPLLTHDLDGEVVPFDDKVYARLVTRDPSQLRCPYRSLYAGFEQRWSYYKVLQLLVKLALALVIVLAASADARIRGILSCVIYAAVVAISSYGTPFSDPLNNVMEISGKIAALTTCVGGALAAFVDMQQTKSRTLELVAVVVSIVHIVNLFVMLAVLLLGMRGARLFLKNLLGWITFSDTSRGLQDAPAKNVLPLWDVDKEAKHRVWQAFWRSLLLEMAQNSSNSKADADELTVAHRLEALEQAVVASGVHRVRLHWRGEENAYTSKVRQATRAALEGVDVFWDDASGARDGHLDSKSCFGKMYVLPYPFHCVMVYDDSKDEAIVRDDAEPHQQSKLAKLLLLNFTPKIIAKRTLRQKLRVLSSQATSIHFPFARQEQATVEDGTVTRTDSEGNARTETRYSTVTFTCHYTCGVIHVATKGDANRRIMAEGFEVNMTYRDGYGDAVAPHTGKVHHLQNRVADMGPEHIGLTPAMEESEQLLTIFDQTRGVWEPGLVQLNAEHQEYRRALERKHLEANATLSDAFWYFVYNNPHLARHELEDHLKRREGNPQLKSLVDTHQSALDALYLRMRFIQSHPAVTFWFVFWDDVYARNGEMKCLRKLKDDFDPRERTAICYHVKRRPELEAWLRERKLLKTRRLFHPRLLDLLYIEMDKTP
;
A
#
# COMPACT_ATOMS: atom_id res chain seq x y z
N MET A 1 -35.36 1.40 40.12
CA MET A 1 -35.29 1.24 38.65
C MET A 1 -36.68 1.01 38.05
N ALA A 2 -37.25 -0.21 38.07
CA ALA A 2 -38.54 -0.47 37.41
C ALA A 2 -39.72 0.36 37.95
N SER A 3 -39.76 0.61 39.26
CA SER A 3 -40.80 1.44 39.91
C SER A 3 -40.52 2.94 39.88
N SER A 4 -39.25 3.35 39.79
CA SER A 4 -38.82 4.75 39.93
C SER A 4 -38.49 5.43 38.61
N GLY A 5 -38.23 4.66 37.53
CA GLY A 5 -37.68 5.19 36.27
C GLY A 5 -36.23 5.66 36.35
N GLU A 6 -35.69 5.84 37.56
CA GLU A 6 -34.32 6.31 37.80
C GLU A 6 -33.28 5.18 37.81
N ALA A 7 -32.07 5.50 37.34
CA ALA A 7 -30.91 4.61 37.33
C ALA A 7 -30.42 4.30 38.77
N LEU A 8 -29.81 3.13 38.94
CA LEU A 8 -29.28 2.70 40.24
C LEU A 8 -28.04 3.54 40.60
N ALA A 9 -28.00 4.16 41.78
CA ALA A 9 -26.81 4.91 42.19
C ALA A 9 -25.55 4.00 42.21
N LEU A 10 -24.40 4.53 41.78
CA LEU A 10 -23.13 3.79 41.64
C LEU A 10 -22.75 2.97 42.88
N ARG A 11 -23.01 3.47 44.09
CA ARG A 11 -22.76 2.74 45.35
C ARG A 11 -23.45 1.37 45.41
N PHE A 12 -24.67 1.27 44.87
CA PHE A 12 -25.44 0.03 44.86
C PHE A 12 -24.95 -0.91 43.75
N VAL A 13 -24.41 -0.36 42.66
CA VAL A 13 -23.75 -1.16 41.60
C VAL A 13 -22.47 -1.80 42.15
N GLU A 14 -21.69 -1.07 42.96
CA GLU A 14 -20.53 -1.61 43.66
C GLU A 14 -20.89 -2.68 44.69
N GLU A 15 -22.00 -2.50 45.42
CA GLU A 15 -22.53 -3.49 46.35
C GLU A 15 -22.97 -4.79 45.65
N ILE A 16 -23.68 -4.68 44.52
CA ILE A 16 -24.06 -5.86 43.70
C ILE A 16 -22.81 -6.60 43.21
N LYS A 17 -21.76 -5.87 42.81
CA LYS A 17 -20.50 -6.47 42.37
C LYS A 17 -19.76 -7.17 43.51
N SER A 18 -19.63 -6.52 44.66
CA SER A 18 -18.85 -7.04 45.80
C SER A 18 -19.52 -8.24 46.48
N THR A 19 -20.85 -8.28 46.46
CA THR A 19 -21.63 -9.37 47.07
C THR A 19 -21.74 -10.61 46.19
N GLY A 20 -21.44 -10.54 44.89
CA GLY A 20 -21.48 -11.70 43.99
C GLY A 20 -22.89 -12.26 43.73
N VAL A 21 -23.95 -11.59 44.20
CA VAL A 21 -25.33 -12.10 44.26
C VAL A 21 -25.86 -12.59 42.91
N LEU A 22 -25.46 -11.95 41.80
CA LEU A 22 -25.88 -12.38 40.45
C LEU A 22 -25.20 -13.68 40.00
N ALA A 23 -23.92 -13.86 40.35
CA ALA A 23 -23.19 -15.08 40.00
C ALA A 23 -23.63 -16.26 40.86
N ASP A 24 -23.85 -16.04 42.16
CA ASP A 24 -24.27 -17.08 43.11
C ASP A 24 -25.75 -17.46 42.91
N GLY A 25 -26.62 -16.49 42.61
CA GLY A 25 -28.01 -16.75 42.25
C GLY A 25 -28.18 -17.54 40.95
N ALA A 26 -27.35 -17.24 39.94
CA ALA A 26 -27.34 -17.98 38.67
C ALA A 26 -26.83 -19.42 38.83
N LYS A 27 -25.85 -19.66 39.71
CA LYS A 27 -25.37 -21.01 40.05
C LYS A 27 -26.36 -21.81 40.89
N ALA A 28 -27.29 -21.18 41.61
CA ALA A 28 -28.26 -21.85 42.45
C ALA A 28 -29.52 -22.35 41.70
N GLN A 29 -29.78 -21.87 40.48
CA GLN A 29 -30.93 -22.25 39.64
C GLN A 29 -30.47 -22.77 38.27
N ILE A 30 -29.80 -23.92 38.24
CA ILE A 30 -29.20 -24.48 37.02
C ILE A 30 -30.27 -25.20 36.18
N GLY A 31 -30.84 -24.50 35.19
CA GLY A 31 -31.70 -25.09 34.15
C GLY A 31 -31.78 -24.21 32.89
N PRO A 32 -32.14 -24.78 31.71
CA PRO A 32 -32.12 -24.07 30.42
C PRO A 32 -33.01 -22.80 30.38
N LEU A 33 -34.08 -22.80 31.18
CA LEU A 33 -35.00 -21.69 31.30
C LEU A 33 -34.38 -20.48 32.03
N ALA A 34 -33.56 -20.73 33.06
CA ALA A 34 -32.87 -19.67 33.82
C ALA A 34 -31.79 -19.00 32.98
N VAL A 35 -31.08 -19.77 32.13
CA VAL A 35 -30.06 -19.24 31.21
C VAL A 35 -30.66 -18.36 30.14
N LYS A 36 -31.81 -18.76 29.58
CA LYS A 36 -32.58 -17.91 28.65
C LYS A 36 -32.99 -16.59 29.32
N GLN A 37 -33.48 -16.63 30.56
CA GLN A 37 -33.84 -15.42 31.31
C GLN A 37 -32.63 -14.53 31.61
N LEU A 38 -31.45 -15.11 31.90
CA LEU A 38 -30.21 -14.35 32.10
C LEU A 38 -29.69 -13.73 30.79
N ALA A 39 -29.81 -14.44 29.66
CA ALA A 39 -29.49 -13.91 28.34
C ALA A 39 -30.44 -12.76 27.95
N GLU A 40 -31.74 -12.91 28.20
CA GLU A 40 -32.76 -11.87 28.00
C GLU A 40 -32.50 -10.66 28.90
N LEU A 41 -32.12 -10.85 30.17
CA LEU A 41 -31.74 -9.76 31.08
C LEU A 41 -30.51 -9.01 30.57
N ARG A 42 -29.48 -9.74 30.10
CA ARG A 42 -28.26 -9.16 29.52
C ARG A 42 -28.57 -8.35 28.26
N GLU A 43 -29.44 -8.85 27.39
CA GLU A 43 -29.90 -8.14 26.19
C GLU A 43 -30.75 -6.91 26.51
N ALA A 44 -31.70 -7.04 27.44
CA ALA A 44 -32.54 -5.93 27.89
C ALA A 44 -31.70 -4.79 28.50
N MET A 45 -30.71 -5.13 29.33
CA MET A 45 -29.79 -4.14 29.89
C MET A 45 -28.91 -3.49 28.83
N ALA A 46 -28.40 -4.24 27.85
CA ALA A 46 -27.69 -3.68 26.70
C ALA A 46 -28.58 -2.73 25.88
N ALA A 47 -29.85 -3.09 25.66
CA ALA A 47 -30.83 -2.25 24.97
C ALA A 47 -31.13 -0.95 25.74
N CYS A 48 -31.36 -1.02 27.05
CA CYS A 48 -31.57 0.17 27.88
C CYS A 48 -30.34 1.08 27.88
N ALA A 49 -29.14 0.53 28.05
CA ALA A 49 -27.90 1.30 28.05
C ALA A 49 -27.67 2.00 26.70
N THR A 50 -27.90 1.30 25.58
CA THR A 50 -27.78 1.90 24.24
C THR A 50 -28.78 3.02 23.97
N VAL A 51 -30.00 2.93 24.48
CA VAL A 51 -30.99 4.03 24.34
C VAL A 51 -30.53 5.29 25.07
N THR A 52 -29.95 5.17 26.27
CA THR A 52 -29.47 6.34 27.02
C THR A 52 -28.29 7.04 26.34
N LEU A 53 -27.45 6.29 25.61
CA LEU A 53 -26.33 6.86 24.84
C LEU A 53 -26.76 7.83 23.74
N ALA A 54 -28.02 7.79 23.29
CA ALA A 54 -28.54 8.69 22.26
C ALA A 54 -28.78 10.13 22.78
N SER A 55 -29.09 10.29 24.07
CA SER A 55 -29.39 11.59 24.70
C SER A 55 -28.28 12.07 25.64
N ALA A 56 -27.83 11.23 26.57
CA ALA A 56 -26.73 11.48 27.50
C ALA A 56 -26.32 10.15 28.17
N PRO A 57 -25.03 9.74 28.13
CA PRO A 57 -24.59 8.49 28.74
C PRO A 57 -24.91 8.45 30.23
N ALA A 58 -25.85 7.60 30.65
CA ALA A 58 -26.10 7.32 32.06
C ALA A 58 -25.02 6.35 32.56
N VAL A 59 -23.98 6.91 33.19
CA VAL A 59 -22.80 6.18 33.67
C VAL A 59 -23.22 5.02 34.59
N GLU A 60 -24.22 5.24 35.43
CA GLU A 60 -24.83 4.27 36.32
C GLU A 60 -25.36 3.02 35.59
N LEU A 61 -26.05 3.23 34.46
CA LEU A 61 -26.62 2.14 33.65
C LEU A 61 -25.53 1.35 32.92
N LEU A 62 -24.47 2.02 32.46
CA LEU A 62 -23.33 1.38 31.81
C LEU A 62 -22.50 0.57 32.81
N SER A 63 -22.26 1.09 34.01
CA SER A 63 -21.60 0.36 35.10
C SER A 63 -22.45 -0.84 35.56
N LEU A 64 -23.77 -0.70 35.66
CA LEU A 64 -24.66 -1.82 35.98
C LEU A 64 -24.63 -2.89 34.88
N TRP A 65 -24.67 -2.48 33.62
CA TRP A 65 -24.53 -3.41 32.48
C TRP A 65 -23.21 -4.19 32.54
N SER A 66 -22.11 -3.54 32.93
CA SER A 66 -20.82 -4.22 33.16
C SER A 66 -20.93 -5.36 34.16
N VAL A 67 -21.52 -5.10 35.33
CA VAL A 67 -21.64 -6.08 36.41
C VAL A 67 -22.54 -7.25 36.00
N VAL A 68 -23.68 -6.95 35.34
CA VAL A 68 -24.60 -7.97 34.81
C VAL A 68 -23.91 -8.82 33.74
N HIS A 69 -23.21 -8.19 32.78
CA HIS A 69 -22.56 -8.92 31.71
C HIS A 69 -21.42 -9.82 32.20
N GLU A 70 -20.57 -9.34 33.12
CA GLU A 70 -19.49 -10.12 33.73
C GLU A 70 -20.05 -11.35 34.46
N SER A 71 -21.10 -11.16 35.26
CA SER A 71 -21.76 -12.23 36.02
C SER A 71 -22.42 -13.28 35.12
N VAL A 72 -23.12 -12.84 34.06
CA VAL A 72 -23.87 -13.72 33.15
C VAL A 72 -22.95 -14.46 32.17
N SER A 73 -21.89 -13.82 31.68
CA SER A 73 -21.01 -14.42 30.67
C SER A 73 -20.29 -15.64 31.19
N ASN A 74 -19.80 -15.58 32.44
CA ASN A 74 -19.11 -16.70 33.10
C ASN A 74 -20.00 -17.95 33.18
N VAL A 75 -21.29 -17.77 33.49
CA VAL A 75 -22.28 -18.86 33.60
C VAL A 75 -22.61 -19.48 32.23
N ILE A 76 -22.76 -18.65 31.18
CA ILE A 76 -23.05 -19.13 29.82
C ILE A 76 -21.86 -19.92 29.24
N THR A 77 -20.61 -19.53 29.51
CA THR A 77 -19.42 -20.26 29.04
C THR A 77 -19.29 -21.65 29.66
N GLU A 78 -19.66 -21.84 30.94
CA GLU A 78 -19.65 -23.15 31.60
C GLU A 78 -20.68 -24.11 30.96
N GLU A 79 -21.88 -23.63 30.63
CA GLU A 79 -22.92 -24.46 30.00
C GLU A 79 -22.63 -24.74 28.51
N ALA A 80 -22.09 -23.77 27.75
CA ALA A 80 -21.70 -23.98 26.36
C ALA A 80 -20.63 -25.08 26.21
N ALA A 81 -19.73 -25.22 27.20
CA ALA A 81 -18.76 -26.31 27.27
C ALA A 81 -19.44 -27.68 27.54
N VAL A 82 -20.51 -27.69 28.36
CA VAL A 82 -21.31 -28.90 28.67
C VAL A 82 -22.19 -29.32 27.47
N LEU A 83 -22.78 -28.35 26.75
CA LEU A 83 -23.59 -28.57 25.55
C LEU A 83 -22.73 -29.00 24.34
N ALA A 84 -21.52 -28.44 24.18
CA ALA A 84 -20.56 -28.88 23.16
C ALA A 84 -20.10 -30.33 23.36
N ALA A 85 -19.99 -30.79 24.61
CA ALA A 85 -19.72 -32.19 24.97
C ALA A 85 -20.94 -33.13 24.76
N GLN A 86 -22.16 -32.59 24.68
CA GLN A 86 -23.40 -33.35 24.40
C GLN A 86 -23.73 -33.41 22.91
N VAL A 87 -23.45 -32.35 22.13
CA VAL A 87 -23.66 -32.30 20.67
C VAL A 87 -22.73 -33.25 19.91
N THR A 88 -21.55 -33.55 20.46
CA THR A 88 -20.64 -34.59 19.94
C THR A 88 -21.21 -36.01 20.03
N LYS A 89 -22.31 -36.21 20.77
CA LYS A 89 -22.97 -37.51 20.99
C LYS A 89 -24.18 -37.77 20.08
N ALA A 90 -24.69 -36.77 19.35
CA ALA A 90 -25.93 -36.85 18.57
C ALA A 90 -25.74 -37.07 17.04
N ALA A 91 -24.51 -37.23 16.56
CA ALA A 91 -24.19 -37.55 15.17
C ALA A 91 -24.08 -39.05 14.76
N PRO A 92 -24.18 -40.08 15.63
CA PRO A 92 -23.95 -41.47 15.20
C PRO A 92 -25.15 -42.09 14.44
N GLU A 93 -26.39 -41.72 14.77
CA GLU A 93 -27.59 -42.36 14.19
C GLU A 93 -27.82 -42.00 12.71
N LEU A 94 -27.38 -40.81 12.28
CA LEU A 94 -27.41 -40.40 10.86
C LEU A 94 -26.27 -41.06 10.05
N ARG A 95 -25.14 -41.34 10.71
CA ARG A 95 -23.98 -42.02 10.12
C ARG A 95 -24.26 -43.50 9.89
N ASP A 96 -25.00 -44.14 10.79
CA ASP A 96 -25.39 -45.55 10.69
C ASP A 96 -26.44 -45.79 9.59
N ALA A 97 -27.37 -44.84 9.36
CA ALA A 97 -28.34 -44.91 8.26
C ALA A 97 -27.70 -44.79 6.87
N VAL A 98 -26.65 -43.96 6.74
CA VAL A 98 -25.87 -43.79 5.50
C VAL A 98 -24.98 -45.01 5.22
N HIS A 99 -24.46 -45.66 6.26
CA HIS A 99 -23.72 -46.93 6.14
C HIS A 99 -24.62 -48.09 5.67
N HIS A 100 -25.87 -48.16 6.13
CA HIS A 100 -26.80 -49.24 5.77
C HIS A 100 -27.25 -49.21 4.29
N LEU A 101 -27.36 -48.02 3.69
CA LEU A 101 -27.62 -47.83 2.25
C LEU A 101 -26.40 -48.16 1.38
N ALA A 102 -25.19 -47.99 1.93
CA ALA A 102 -23.93 -48.24 1.23
C ALA A 102 -23.51 -49.72 1.23
N GLU A 103 -23.95 -50.53 2.20
CA GLU A 103 -23.57 -51.95 2.31
C GLU A 103 -24.48 -52.93 1.55
N ALA A 104 -25.76 -52.61 1.35
CA ALA A 104 -26.74 -53.62 0.90
C ALA A 104 -26.72 -53.96 -0.62
N GLY A 105 -26.03 -53.17 -1.46
CA GLY A 105 -25.61 -53.54 -2.82
C GLY A 105 -26.51 -54.43 -3.68
N THR A 106 -27.84 -54.26 -3.66
CA THR A 106 -28.78 -55.09 -4.43
C THR A 106 -29.22 -54.39 -5.72
N PRO A 107 -29.40 -55.14 -6.83
CA PRO A 107 -29.77 -54.55 -8.11
C PRO A 107 -31.20 -54.00 -8.04
N VAL A 108 -31.32 -52.71 -8.34
CA VAL A 108 -32.60 -51.99 -8.35
C VAL A 108 -33.39 -52.38 -9.59
N ALA A 109 -34.66 -52.76 -9.41
CA ALA A 109 -35.60 -53.02 -10.51
C ALA A 109 -35.78 -51.77 -11.39
N GLU A 110 -35.96 -51.98 -12.69
CA GLU A 110 -35.99 -50.94 -13.74
C GLU A 110 -36.96 -49.77 -13.42
N HIS A 111 -38.07 -50.04 -12.73
CA HIS A 111 -39.05 -49.03 -12.34
C HIS A 111 -38.54 -48.03 -11.27
N LEU A 112 -37.59 -48.42 -10.42
CA LEU A 112 -37.03 -47.55 -9.38
C LEU A 112 -35.94 -46.64 -9.95
N ASN A 113 -35.30 -47.02 -11.07
CA ASN A 113 -34.36 -46.16 -11.81
C ASN A 113 -35.07 -44.94 -12.44
N GLU A 114 -36.32 -45.10 -12.90
CA GLU A 114 -37.11 -43.97 -13.41
C GLU A 114 -37.59 -43.02 -12.31
N GLU A 115 -38.03 -43.55 -11.15
CA GLU A 115 -38.42 -42.69 -10.02
C GLU A 115 -37.20 -41.99 -9.39
N LEU A 116 -36.05 -42.66 -9.32
CA LEU A 116 -34.79 -42.05 -8.87
C LEU A 116 -34.32 -40.95 -9.83
N ARG A 117 -34.43 -41.13 -11.16
CA ARG A 117 -34.20 -40.07 -12.15
C ARG A 117 -35.14 -38.88 -11.96
N ARG A 118 -36.39 -39.13 -11.57
CA ARG A 118 -37.40 -38.09 -11.34
C ARG A 118 -37.14 -37.29 -10.06
N GLN A 119 -36.57 -37.94 -9.04
CA GLN A 119 -36.38 -37.38 -7.68
C GLN A 119 -34.95 -36.85 -7.44
N ILE A 120 -34.01 -37.05 -8.36
CA ILE A 120 -32.58 -36.73 -8.16
C ILE A 120 -32.31 -35.22 -7.93
N GLY A 121 -33.14 -34.36 -8.52
CA GLY A 121 -33.11 -32.92 -8.28
C GLY A 121 -33.51 -32.57 -6.84
N THR A 122 -34.54 -33.25 -6.32
CA THR A 122 -35.02 -33.08 -4.94
C THR A 122 -34.03 -33.62 -3.92
N ILE A 123 -33.29 -34.69 -4.26
CA ILE A 123 -32.25 -35.28 -3.41
C ILE A 123 -31.00 -34.39 -3.34
N ARG A 124 -30.65 -33.70 -4.43
CA ARG A 124 -29.57 -32.69 -4.47
C ARG A 124 -29.84 -31.51 -3.55
N ASP A 125 -31.09 -31.06 -3.48
CA ASP A 125 -31.48 -29.88 -2.70
C ASP A 125 -31.50 -30.15 -1.18
N VAL A 126 -31.48 -31.42 -0.77
CA VAL A 126 -31.56 -31.85 0.64
C VAL A 126 -30.20 -32.30 1.21
N LEU A 127 -29.26 -32.73 0.37
CA LEU A 127 -27.97 -33.28 0.81
C LEU A 127 -26.89 -32.19 1.02
N PRO A 128 -26.11 -32.23 2.12
CA PRO A 128 -24.91 -31.41 2.28
C PRO A 128 -23.88 -31.68 1.17
N ALA A 129 -23.18 -30.63 0.70
CA ALA A 129 -22.27 -30.70 -0.44
C ALA A 129 -21.19 -31.81 -0.36
N LYS A 130 -20.75 -32.17 0.85
CA LYS A 130 -19.76 -33.23 1.08
C LYS A 130 -20.34 -34.63 0.86
N GLU A 131 -21.60 -34.84 1.23
CA GLU A 131 -22.32 -36.12 1.05
C GLU A 131 -22.81 -36.29 -0.38
N TRP A 132 -23.19 -35.18 -1.04
CA TRP A 132 -23.45 -35.17 -2.47
C TRP A 132 -22.20 -35.52 -3.29
N ALA A 133 -21.03 -35.00 -2.91
CA ALA A 133 -19.76 -35.33 -3.56
C ALA A 133 -19.35 -36.81 -3.36
N GLU A 134 -19.60 -37.38 -2.18
CA GLU A 134 -19.41 -38.80 -1.89
C GLU A 134 -20.35 -39.69 -2.73
N LEU A 135 -21.64 -39.34 -2.80
CA LEU A 135 -22.64 -40.03 -3.63
C LEU A 135 -22.25 -40.00 -5.11
N ARG A 136 -21.85 -38.82 -5.61
CA ARG A 136 -21.39 -38.62 -7.00
C ARG A 136 -20.13 -39.43 -7.33
N SER A 137 -19.17 -39.48 -6.40
CA SER A 137 -17.93 -40.26 -6.51
C SER A 137 -18.20 -41.78 -6.56
N ARG A 138 -19.21 -42.27 -5.84
CA ARG A 138 -19.60 -43.69 -5.88
C ARG A 138 -20.47 -44.02 -7.10
N CYS A 139 -21.33 -43.10 -7.55
CA CYS A 139 -22.07 -43.25 -8.80
C CYS A 139 -21.16 -43.29 -10.04
N SER A 140 -20.06 -42.52 -10.05
CA SER A 140 -19.07 -42.57 -11.14
C SER A 140 -18.26 -43.87 -11.18
N GLN A 141 -18.18 -44.59 -10.06
CA GLN A 141 -17.58 -45.94 -9.94
C GLN A 141 -18.54 -47.08 -10.32
N SER A 142 -19.83 -46.80 -10.59
CA SER A 142 -20.81 -47.80 -11.02
C SER A 142 -20.46 -48.40 -12.40
N LEU A 143 -20.68 -49.71 -12.53
CA LEU A 143 -20.35 -50.53 -13.72
C LEU A 143 -21.36 -50.41 -14.87
N THR A 144 -22.42 -49.61 -14.74
CA THR A 144 -23.43 -49.46 -15.80
C THR A 144 -23.12 -48.27 -16.72
N THR A 145 -22.99 -48.56 -18.02
CA THR A 145 -22.68 -47.60 -19.10
C THR A 145 -23.70 -46.46 -19.25
N GLU A 146 -24.94 -46.67 -18.80
CA GLU A 146 -26.05 -45.72 -18.93
C GLU A 146 -25.91 -44.49 -18.02
N TRP A 147 -25.37 -44.65 -16.81
CA TRP A 147 -25.15 -43.53 -15.89
C TRP A 147 -24.03 -42.59 -16.35
N ARG A 148 -22.98 -43.14 -17.00
CA ARG A 148 -21.95 -42.31 -17.66
C ARG A 148 -22.48 -41.60 -18.91
N ALA A 149 -23.40 -42.22 -19.66
CA ALA A 149 -24.00 -41.64 -20.85
C ALA A 149 -24.94 -40.47 -20.54
N LEU A 150 -25.71 -40.55 -19.45
CA LEU A 150 -26.57 -39.46 -18.97
C LEU A 150 -25.76 -38.20 -18.59
N MET A 151 -24.67 -38.38 -17.84
CA MET A 151 -23.77 -37.28 -17.47
C MET A 151 -23.02 -36.67 -18.67
N ALA A 152 -22.66 -37.48 -19.67
CA ALA A 152 -21.98 -37.01 -20.88
C ALA A 152 -22.91 -36.25 -21.85
N SER A 153 -24.22 -36.54 -21.85
CA SER A 153 -25.20 -35.88 -22.73
C SER A 153 -25.47 -34.42 -22.34
N GLU A 154 -25.40 -34.06 -21.06
CA GLU A 154 -25.65 -32.69 -20.60
C GLU A 154 -24.54 -31.69 -20.99
N VAL A 155 -23.31 -32.16 -21.13
CA VAL A 155 -22.13 -31.32 -21.43
C VAL A 155 -22.09 -30.85 -22.89
N PHE A 156 -22.34 -31.77 -23.83
CA PHE A 156 -22.24 -31.47 -25.27
C PHE A 156 -23.55 -30.95 -25.88
N ASP A 157 -24.70 -31.24 -25.26
CA ASP A 157 -26.04 -30.87 -25.75
C ASP A 157 -26.84 -30.03 -24.72
N SER A 158 -26.17 -29.04 -24.12
CA SER A 158 -26.76 -28.22 -23.06
C SER A 158 -28.02 -27.45 -23.52
N PRO A 159 -29.16 -27.56 -22.81
CA PRO A 159 -30.35 -26.77 -23.10
C PRO A 159 -30.11 -25.27 -22.90
N PHE A 160 -29.19 -24.89 -22.01
CA PHE A 160 -28.80 -23.49 -21.79
C PHE A 160 -28.02 -22.93 -22.97
N ALA A 161 -27.15 -23.73 -23.61
CA ALA A 161 -26.47 -23.31 -24.84
C ALA A 161 -27.47 -23.03 -25.97
N LYS A 162 -28.51 -23.86 -26.09
CA LYS A 162 -29.61 -23.65 -27.06
C LYS A 162 -30.41 -22.38 -26.72
N ALA A 163 -30.69 -22.13 -25.45
CA ALA A 163 -31.35 -20.91 -25.00
C ALA A 163 -30.52 -19.65 -25.29
N ILE A 164 -29.20 -19.67 -25.02
CA ILE A 164 -28.27 -18.58 -25.35
C ILE A 164 -28.24 -18.33 -26.87
N ALA A 165 -28.17 -19.39 -27.67
CA ALA A 165 -28.18 -19.28 -29.13
C ALA A 165 -29.49 -18.67 -29.68
N ALA A 166 -30.63 -18.97 -29.04
CA ALA A 166 -31.95 -18.50 -29.44
C ALA A 166 -32.25 -17.07 -28.97
N GLN A 167 -31.92 -16.73 -27.72
CA GLN A 167 -32.29 -15.47 -27.07
C GLN A 167 -31.24 -14.36 -27.28
N GLY A 168 -29.98 -14.73 -27.51
CA GLY A 168 -28.87 -13.76 -27.58
C GLY A 168 -28.64 -13.03 -26.25
N PHE A 169 -27.83 -11.97 -26.27
CA PHE A 169 -27.55 -11.15 -25.09
C PHE A 169 -28.03 -9.71 -25.30
N ALA A 170 -29.33 -9.47 -25.12
CA ALA A 170 -29.93 -8.14 -25.24
C ALA A 170 -29.59 -7.25 -24.01
N GLY A 171 -29.19 -6.00 -24.26
CA GLY A 171 -28.89 -5.02 -23.20
C GLY A 171 -27.48 -5.06 -22.62
N LEU A 172 -26.53 -5.76 -23.26
CA LEU A 172 -25.09 -5.69 -22.93
C LEU A 172 -24.35 -4.62 -23.76
N ASP A 173 -24.97 -3.45 -23.97
CA ASP A 173 -24.41 -2.33 -24.72
C ASP A 173 -23.60 -1.39 -23.81
N GLY A 174 -22.90 -0.40 -24.38
CA GLY A 174 -22.19 0.62 -23.60
C GLY A 174 -21.05 0.06 -22.73
N ALA A 175 -21.07 0.36 -21.43
CA ALA A 175 -20.03 -0.05 -20.48
C ALA A 175 -20.07 -1.55 -20.18
N LEU A 176 -21.25 -2.17 -20.19
CA LEU A 176 -21.43 -3.63 -20.13
C LEU A 176 -20.86 -4.34 -21.39
N GLY A 177 -20.73 -3.58 -22.48
CA GLY A 177 -20.06 -3.94 -23.72
C GLY A 177 -18.54 -3.69 -23.72
N LEU A 178 -17.89 -3.33 -22.60
CA LEU A 178 -16.43 -3.18 -22.53
C LEU A 178 -15.73 -4.47 -22.12
N SER A 179 -14.56 -4.75 -22.67
CA SER A 179 -13.76 -5.89 -22.21
C SER A 179 -13.32 -5.65 -20.76
N ARG A 180 -13.08 -6.72 -20.00
CA ARG A 180 -12.62 -6.60 -18.61
C ARG A 180 -11.43 -5.66 -18.44
N GLU A 181 -10.44 -5.74 -19.33
CA GLU A 181 -9.28 -4.84 -19.29
C GLU A 181 -9.66 -3.38 -19.54
N ALA A 182 -10.61 -3.13 -20.44
CA ALA A 182 -11.10 -1.78 -20.71
C ALA A 182 -11.90 -1.23 -19.51
N VAL A 183 -12.67 -2.09 -18.82
CA VAL A 183 -13.41 -1.75 -17.60
C VAL A 183 -12.44 -1.46 -16.46
N ASP A 184 -11.46 -2.33 -16.21
CA ASP A 184 -10.44 -2.12 -15.18
C ASP A 184 -9.63 -0.84 -15.47
N ALA A 185 -9.23 -0.59 -16.72
CA ALA A 185 -8.54 0.64 -17.11
C ALA A 185 -9.41 1.90 -16.99
N ALA A 186 -10.72 1.80 -17.26
CA ALA A 186 -11.66 2.91 -17.10
C ALA A 186 -11.94 3.19 -15.61
N LEU A 187 -12.09 2.16 -14.79
CA LEU A 187 -12.17 2.29 -13.34
C LEU A 187 -10.89 2.93 -12.79
N ASP A 188 -9.72 2.47 -13.20
CA ASP A 188 -8.44 3.07 -12.81
C ASP A 188 -8.36 4.56 -13.23
N ALA A 189 -8.89 4.93 -14.39
CA ALA A 189 -8.95 6.33 -14.82
C ALA A 189 -9.92 7.19 -13.98
N VAL A 190 -11.06 6.63 -13.55
CA VAL A 190 -12.02 7.27 -12.64
C VAL A 190 -11.37 7.46 -11.26
N ARG A 191 -10.67 6.43 -10.77
CA ARG A 191 -9.94 6.41 -9.48
C ARG A 191 -8.80 7.43 -9.43
N ASP A 192 -8.12 7.64 -10.55
CA ASP A 192 -7.06 8.64 -10.67
C ASP A 192 -7.59 10.09 -10.78
N GLY A 193 -8.91 10.30 -10.66
CA GLY A 193 -9.56 11.61 -10.57
C GLY A 193 -9.33 12.49 -11.79
N GLY A 194 -9.16 11.91 -12.98
CA GLY A 194 -8.81 12.63 -14.22
C GLY A 194 -7.51 13.45 -14.13
N ALA A 195 -6.67 13.22 -13.11
CA ALA A 195 -5.75 14.23 -12.62
C ALA A 195 -4.34 13.75 -12.25
N ALA A 196 -3.95 12.48 -12.42
CA ALA A 196 -2.58 12.07 -12.13
C ALA A 196 -1.76 11.99 -13.41
N ALA A 197 -0.80 12.89 -13.62
CA ALA A 197 0.06 12.89 -14.80
C ALA A 197 1.12 11.77 -14.82
N PHE A 198 1.23 10.90 -13.80
CA PHE A 198 1.92 9.62 -14.01
C PHE A 198 0.98 8.56 -14.57
N GLY A 199 -0.33 8.59 -14.25
CA GLY A 199 -1.35 7.87 -14.99
C GLY A 199 -1.61 8.51 -16.35
N ALA A 200 -1.54 9.83 -16.52
CA ALA A 200 -1.77 10.48 -17.80
C ALA A 200 -0.50 10.60 -18.64
N VAL A 201 0.73 10.55 -18.10
CA VAL A 201 1.94 10.35 -18.89
C VAL A 201 2.24 8.87 -19.04
N ALA A 202 2.07 7.97 -18.06
CA ALA A 202 2.19 6.54 -18.33
C ALA A 202 1.01 5.97 -19.12
N ALA A 203 -0.21 6.51 -19.02
CA ALA A 203 -1.33 6.20 -19.92
C ALA A 203 -1.37 7.08 -21.16
N CYS A 204 -0.78 8.28 -21.23
CA CYS A 204 -0.50 8.91 -22.54
C CYS A 204 0.67 8.21 -23.22
N LEU A 205 1.69 7.72 -22.51
CA LEU A 205 2.79 6.90 -23.03
C LEU A 205 2.28 5.51 -23.41
N ALA A 206 1.42 4.88 -22.60
CA ALA A 206 0.79 3.60 -22.95
C ALA A 206 -0.30 3.74 -24.04
N ARG A 207 -1.02 4.87 -24.12
CA ARG A 207 -1.91 5.21 -25.24
C ARG A 207 -1.14 5.70 -26.48
N SER A 208 0.05 6.30 -26.32
CA SER A 208 0.95 6.71 -27.41
C SER A 208 1.91 5.60 -27.83
N GLY A 209 1.85 4.44 -27.18
CA GLY A 209 2.66 3.27 -27.48
C GLY A 209 4.14 3.35 -27.08
N LEU A 210 4.57 4.27 -26.22
CA LEU A 210 5.96 4.41 -25.75
C LEU A 210 6.31 3.41 -24.62
N PRO A 211 7.61 3.05 -24.43
CA PRO A 211 8.03 2.05 -23.46
C PRO A 211 7.86 2.49 -21.99
N PRO A 212 7.68 1.56 -21.04
CA PRO A 212 7.59 1.86 -19.61
C PRO A 212 8.77 2.67 -19.09
N LEU A 213 8.52 3.69 -18.24
CA LEU A 213 9.54 4.61 -17.71
C LEU A 213 10.70 3.87 -17.00
N LEU A 214 10.40 2.79 -16.27
CA LEU A 214 11.42 1.95 -15.63
C LEU A 214 12.42 1.36 -16.63
N ARG A 215 11.97 0.94 -17.82
CA ARG A 215 12.85 0.39 -18.86
C ARG A 215 13.73 1.46 -19.50
N VAL A 216 13.21 2.68 -19.60
CA VAL A 216 13.99 3.85 -20.05
C VAL A 216 15.07 4.19 -19.02
N GLU A 217 14.75 4.11 -17.72
CA GLU A 217 15.73 4.32 -16.65
C GLU A 217 16.84 3.25 -16.65
N ILE A 218 16.51 1.97 -16.86
CA ILE A 218 17.49 0.88 -17.03
C ILE A 218 18.44 1.18 -18.20
N ALA A 219 17.89 1.57 -19.36
CA ALA A 219 18.71 1.95 -20.53
C ALA A 219 19.62 3.14 -20.23
N ARG A 220 19.09 4.20 -19.60
CA ARG A 220 19.86 5.38 -19.17
C ARG A 220 21.01 4.99 -18.25
N ASP A 221 20.76 4.13 -17.26
CA ASP A 221 21.76 3.72 -16.27
C ASP A 221 22.90 2.90 -16.89
N PHE A 222 22.58 2.07 -17.89
CA PHE A 222 23.57 1.42 -18.74
C PHE A 222 24.43 2.46 -19.48
N PHE A 223 23.82 3.41 -20.20
CA PHE A 223 24.57 4.43 -20.97
C PHE A 223 25.46 5.29 -20.07
N GLN A 224 24.97 5.69 -18.90
CA GLN A 224 25.75 6.45 -17.92
C GLN A 224 26.98 5.68 -17.43
N THR A 225 26.84 4.38 -17.17
CA THR A 225 27.95 3.55 -16.67
C THR A 225 28.98 3.27 -17.77
N VAL A 226 28.53 2.98 -18.98
CA VAL A 226 29.41 2.75 -20.12
C VAL A 226 30.14 4.03 -20.54
N GLY A 227 29.44 5.18 -20.55
CA GLY A 227 30.06 6.49 -20.77
C GLY A 227 31.19 6.75 -19.77
N LEU A 228 30.98 6.44 -18.49
CA LEU A 228 32.01 6.54 -17.45
C LEU A 228 33.27 5.71 -17.78
N PHE A 229 33.11 4.47 -18.29
CA PHE A 229 34.25 3.63 -18.69
C PHE A 229 34.96 4.15 -19.95
N PHE A 230 34.22 4.63 -20.95
CA PHE A 230 34.82 5.20 -22.16
C PHE A 230 35.67 6.43 -21.84
N THR A 231 35.17 7.36 -21.03
CA THR A 231 35.94 8.55 -20.66
C THR A 231 37.07 8.24 -19.66
N GLY A 232 36.90 7.26 -18.78
CA GLY A 232 37.85 6.98 -17.70
C GLY A 232 38.96 5.99 -18.03
N LEU A 233 38.69 5.01 -18.91
CA LEU A 233 39.58 3.86 -19.17
C LEU A 233 39.94 3.67 -20.65
N TYR A 234 39.13 4.18 -21.58
CA TYR A 234 39.25 3.86 -23.01
C TYR A 234 39.89 4.98 -23.85
N VAL A 235 40.28 6.10 -23.23
CA VAL A 235 40.87 7.27 -23.92
C VAL A 235 42.14 6.89 -24.69
N SER A 236 43.07 6.14 -24.10
CA SER A 236 44.30 5.69 -24.75
C SER A 236 44.04 4.78 -25.96
N VAL A 237 42.96 3.99 -25.92
CA VAL A 237 42.57 3.11 -27.04
C VAL A 237 42.08 3.92 -28.23
N LEU A 238 41.25 4.94 -27.96
CA LEU A 238 40.69 5.81 -28.99
C LEU A 238 41.80 6.64 -29.64
N ASP A 239 42.72 7.20 -28.85
CA ASP A 239 43.87 7.96 -29.32
C ASP A 239 44.84 7.10 -30.17
N PHE A 240 45.07 5.83 -29.77
CA PHE A 240 45.83 4.87 -30.58
C PHE A 240 45.19 4.63 -31.96
N PHE A 241 43.87 4.43 -32.01
CA PHE A 241 43.18 4.19 -33.28
C PHE A 241 43.11 5.42 -34.19
N GLU A 242 43.03 6.62 -33.60
CA GLU A 242 43.11 7.88 -34.34
C GLU A 242 44.50 8.07 -34.97
N LYS A 243 45.56 7.78 -34.22
CA LYS A 243 46.96 7.90 -34.67
C LYS A 243 47.39 6.83 -35.68
N HIS A 244 46.75 5.66 -35.73
CA HIS A 244 47.21 4.52 -36.54
C HIS A 244 46.31 4.16 -37.74
N HIS A 245 45.28 4.95 -38.05
CA HIS A 245 44.37 4.74 -39.20
C HIS A 245 43.78 3.32 -39.30
N VAL A 246 43.56 2.64 -38.18
CA VAL A 246 42.96 1.30 -38.14
C VAL A 246 41.49 1.37 -38.55
N VAL A 247 41.06 0.49 -39.46
CA VAL A 247 39.71 0.30 -40.04
C VAL A 247 38.75 1.48 -39.78
N SER A 248 38.65 2.40 -40.74
CA SER A 248 37.87 3.64 -40.62
C SER A 248 36.43 3.45 -40.14
N ALA A 249 35.81 2.31 -40.43
CA ALA A 249 34.47 1.95 -39.96
C ALA A 249 34.40 1.63 -38.46
N LEU A 250 35.41 0.94 -37.90
CA LEU A 250 35.44 0.57 -36.48
C LEU A 250 35.71 1.78 -35.59
N ASN A 251 36.65 2.64 -36.00
CA ASN A 251 36.92 3.90 -35.31
C ASN A 251 35.68 4.83 -35.34
N LYS A 252 35.05 5.01 -36.52
CA LYS A 252 33.78 5.77 -36.64
C LYS A 252 32.64 5.19 -35.80
N PHE A 253 32.57 3.86 -35.68
CA PHE A 253 31.55 3.20 -34.86
C PHE A 253 31.80 3.41 -33.37
N LEU A 254 33.03 3.24 -32.87
CA LEU A 254 33.37 3.44 -31.46
C LEU A 254 33.31 4.91 -31.04
N SER A 255 33.75 5.84 -31.90
CA SER A 255 33.61 7.28 -31.66
C SER A 255 32.14 7.71 -31.72
N GLY A 256 31.35 7.17 -32.66
CA GLY A 256 29.91 7.37 -32.73
C GLY A 256 29.17 6.79 -31.52
N LEU A 257 29.57 5.63 -31.02
CA LEU A 257 29.05 5.03 -29.79
C LEU A 257 29.39 5.89 -28.57
N ARG A 258 30.63 6.37 -28.45
CA ARG A 258 31.04 7.31 -27.39
C ARG A 258 30.19 8.58 -27.42
N GLY A 259 30.05 9.22 -28.59
CA GLY A 259 29.21 10.41 -28.77
C GLY A 259 27.75 10.15 -28.40
N ALA A 260 27.16 9.05 -28.89
CA ALA A 260 25.79 8.67 -28.57
C ALA A 260 25.57 8.40 -27.08
N TYR A 261 26.53 7.75 -26.40
CA TYR A 261 26.45 7.47 -24.96
C TYR A 261 26.66 8.73 -24.11
N GLU A 262 27.51 9.66 -24.53
CA GLU A 262 27.69 10.95 -23.87
C GLU A 262 26.43 11.84 -24.02
N VAL A 263 25.81 11.90 -25.21
CA VAL A 263 24.52 12.60 -25.43
C VAL A 263 23.41 12.00 -24.57
N MET A 264 23.26 10.67 -24.57
CA MET A 264 22.23 9.96 -23.80
C MET A 264 22.48 9.98 -22.28
N ALA A 265 23.71 10.26 -21.84
CA ALA A 265 24.07 10.51 -20.44
C ALA A 265 23.85 11.98 -20.01
N ILE A 266 23.27 12.83 -20.88
CA ILE A 266 23.02 14.26 -20.65
C ILE A 266 24.33 15.04 -20.51
N ASN A 267 25.33 14.72 -21.34
CA ASN A 267 26.44 15.62 -21.57
C ASN A 267 25.99 16.67 -22.59
N VAL A 268 25.43 17.78 -22.09
CA VAL A 268 24.85 18.90 -22.88
C VAL A 268 25.79 19.38 -24.00
N LEU A 269 27.10 19.17 -23.85
CA LEU A 269 28.12 19.62 -24.79
C LEU A 269 28.16 18.82 -26.11
N ALA A 270 27.83 17.52 -26.10
CA ALA A 270 27.85 16.72 -27.33
C ALA A 270 26.71 17.11 -28.30
N LEU A 271 25.61 17.68 -27.78
CA LEU A 271 24.52 18.27 -28.58
C LEU A 271 24.92 19.63 -29.19
N VAL A 272 25.94 20.26 -28.62
CA VAL A 272 26.40 21.61 -28.94
C VAL A 272 27.56 21.59 -29.95
N GLU A 273 28.39 20.54 -29.93
CA GLU A 273 29.48 20.33 -30.91
C GLU A 273 28.99 20.08 -32.34
N GLU A 274 27.78 19.52 -32.54
CA GLU A 274 27.20 19.35 -33.88
C GLU A 274 26.61 20.65 -34.47
N ALA A 275 26.51 21.74 -33.69
CA ALA A 275 25.58 22.82 -34.00
C ALA A 275 26.13 24.15 -34.55
N SER A 276 27.42 24.56 -34.49
CA SER A 276 27.81 25.82 -35.19
C SER A 276 29.31 26.18 -35.31
N GLN A 277 29.57 27.13 -36.23
CA GLN A 277 30.83 27.81 -36.57
C GLN A 277 31.39 28.81 -35.51
N ASN A 278 30.69 29.13 -34.41
CA ASN A 278 31.17 30.06 -33.37
C ASN A 278 31.44 29.35 -32.02
N GLN A 279 32.64 28.76 -31.87
CA GLN A 279 32.97 27.85 -30.75
C GLN A 279 33.05 28.52 -29.36
N ALA A 280 33.54 29.78 -29.25
CA ALA A 280 33.79 30.40 -27.94
C ALA A 280 32.50 30.91 -27.24
N LEU A 281 31.63 31.63 -27.95
CA LEU A 281 30.37 32.13 -27.39
C LEU A 281 29.42 30.99 -26.99
N ILE A 282 29.43 29.92 -27.76
CA ILE A 282 28.57 28.76 -27.52
C ILE A 282 29.07 27.95 -26.32
N ALA A 283 30.38 27.84 -26.11
CA ALA A 283 30.94 27.23 -24.90
C ALA A 283 30.55 28.01 -23.64
N ASP A 284 30.58 29.35 -23.68
CA ASP A 284 30.15 30.21 -22.57
C ASP A 284 28.64 30.08 -22.29
N ILE A 285 27.80 30.02 -23.34
CA ILE A 285 26.36 29.76 -23.21
C ILE A 285 26.10 28.36 -22.64
N ALA A 286 26.79 27.33 -23.14
CA ALA A 286 26.63 25.96 -22.67
C ALA A 286 27.04 25.80 -21.19
N LEU A 287 28.10 26.48 -20.77
CA LEU A 287 28.53 26.53 -19.37
C LEU A 287 27.52 27.23 -18.47
N ALA A 288 26.99 28.38 -18.90
CA ALA A 288 25.95 29.10 -18.17
C ALA A 288 24.68 28.25 -18.02
N VAL A 289 24.27 27.55 -19.09
CA VAL A 289 23.15 26.60 -19.06
C VAL A 289 23.44 25.44 -18.11
N LEU A 290 24.63 24.85 -18.16
CA LEU A 290 25.03 23.74 -17.29
C LEU A 290 24.99 24.15 -15.81
N VAL A 291 25.62 25.26 -15.45
CA VAL A 291 25.62 25.80 -14.07
C VAL A 291 24.19 26.16 -13.64
N GLY A 292 23.39 26.75 -14.53
CA GLY A 292 21.98 27.06 -14.28
C GLY A 292 21.15 25.81 -13.98
N VAL A 293 21.30 24.75 -14.78
CA VAL A 293 20.60 23.47 -14.57
C VAL A 293 21.02 22.81 -13.26
N ILE A 294 22.33 22.78 -12.95
CA ILE A 294 22.84 22.23 -11.68
C ILE A 294 22.28 23.03 -10.50
N GLY A 295 22.30 24.36 -10.58
CA GLY A 295 21.75 25.25 -9.55
C GLY A 295 20.26 25.01 -9.30
N VAL A 296 19.46 24.93 -10.37
CA VAL A 296 18.02 24.65 -10.27
C VAL A 296 17.76 23.28 -9.62
N VAL A 297 18.51 22.26 -10.00
CA VAL A 297 18.37 20.90 -9.47
C VAL A 297 18.79 20.85 -8.00
N TYR A 298 19.88 21.50 -7.63
CA TYR A 298 20.37 21.54 -6.25
C TYR A 298 19.41 22.31 -5.33
N VAL A 299 18.91 23.47 -5.75
CA VAL A 299 17.89 24.22 -4.98
C VAL A 299 16.61 23.39 -4.83
N SER A 300 16.19 22.71 -5.90
CA SER A 300 15.03 21.81 -5.86
C SER A 300 15.25 20.62 -4.93
N TYR A 301 16.47 20.07 -4.89
CA TYR A 301 16.87 19.02 -3.96
C TYR A 301 16.85 19.49 -2.51
N LEU A 302 17.39 20.67 -2.19
CA LEU A 302 17.34 21.22 -0.82
C LEU A 302 15.89 21.40 -0.39
N TRP A 303 15.06 21.97 -1.25
CA TRP A 303 13.63 22.08 -1.01
C TRP A 303 13.00 20.70 -0.74
N PHE A 304 13.34 19.67 -1.52
CA PHE A 304 12.90 18.29 -1.32
C PHE A 304 13.39 17.71 0.02
N ALA A 305 14.66 17.92 0.39
CA ALA A 305 15.26 17.36 1.59
C ALA A 305 14.69 17.98 2.87
N PHE A 306 14.39 19.29 2.86
CA PHE A 306 13.75 19.97 3.99
C PHE A 306 12.24 19.71 4.03
N SER A 307 11.56 19.86 2.90
CA SER A 307 10.11 19.64 2.83
C SER A 307 9.74 18.19 3.08
N GLY A 308 10.53 17.24 2.57
CA GLY A 308 10.33 15.80 2.69
C GLY A 308 10.31 15.28 4.12
N ARG A 309 11.00 15.94 5.06
CA ARG A 309 11.00 15.57 6.48
C ARG A 309 9.62 15.73 7.13
N HIS A 310 8.81 16.62 6.58
CA HIS A 310 7.46 16.95 7.06
C HIS A 310 6.37 16.34 6.16
N LEU A 311 6.72 15.51 5.19
CA LEU A 311 5.72 14.81 4.37
C LEU A 311 5.18 13.58 5.10
N HIS A 312 3.96 13.22 4.69
CA HIS A 312 3.17 12.10 5.20
C HIS A 312 3.94 10.77 5.24
N ARG A 313 3.71 9.97 6.29
CA ARG A 313 4.24 8.60 6.42
C ARG A 313 3.09 7.61 6.56
N ARG A 314 3.24 6.41 6.00
CA ARG A 314 2.20 5.38 6.09
C ARG A 314 1.89 4.96 7.54
N ALA A 315 2.91 4.88 8.39
CA ALA A 315 2.74 4.59 9.81
C ALA A 315 1.84 5.63 10.53
N ASP A 316 1.84 6.88 10.05
CA ASP A 316 0.99 7.92 10.61
C ASP A 316 -0.49 7.67 10.26
N GLU A 317 -0.81 6.93 9.20
CA GLU A 317 -2.22 6.63 8.83
C GLU A 317 -2.92 5.80 9.93
N VAL A 318 -2.24 4.79 10.46
CA VAL A 318 -2.82 3.93 11.51
C VAL A 318 -2.94 4.68 12.83
N ARG A 319 -1.95 5.51 13.18
CA ARG A 319 -2.00 6.33 14.42
C ARG A 319 -3.05 7.43 14.36
N GLN A 320 -3.16 8.11 13.22
CA GLN A 320 -4.08 9.23 13.04
C GLN A 320 -5.53 8.76 12.87
N GLY A 321 -5.76 7.54 12.39
CA GLY A 321 -7.09 6.95 12.20
C GLY A 321 -7.93 7.77 11.23
N HIS A 322 -9.16 8.14 11.62
CA HIS A 322 -10.04 8.96 10.78
C HIS A 322 -9.53 10.37 10.47
N GLU A 323 -8.55 10.87 11.23
CA GLU A 323 -7.92 12.17 11.00
C GLU A 323 -6.64 12.05 10.16
N ALA A 324 -6.34 10.85 9.64
CA ALA A 324 -5.17 10.59 8.82
C ALA A 324 -5.21 11.33 7.49
N THR A 325 -4.11 12.03 7.17
CA THR A 325 -3.93 12.62 5.84
C THR A 325 -3.31 11.62 4.88
N THR A 326 -4.12 10.79 4.21
CA THR A 326 -3.59 9.82 3.24
C THR A 326 -2.89 10.50 2.06
N TRP A 327 -1.98 9.80 1.38
CA TRP A 327 -1.39 10.27 0.12
C TRP A 327 -2.44 10.63 -0.91
N ALA A 328 -3.57 9.91 -0.91
CA ALA A 328 -4.66 10.19 -1.82
C ALA A 328 -5.33 11.54 -1.56
N ALA A 329 -5.55 11.88 -0.28
CA ALA A 329 -6.09 13.18 0.15
C ALA A 329 -5.06 14.33 0.02
N LEU A 330 -3.78 14.04 0.23
CA LEU A 330 -2.72 15.03 0.04
C LEU A 330 -2.54 15.37 -1.43
N ALA A 331 -2.66 14.39 -2.33
CA ALA A 331 -2.56 14.60 -3.77
C ALA A 331 -3.74 15.37 -4.36
N THR A 332 -4.94 15.30 -3.77
CA THR A 332 -6.07 16.15 -4.17
C THR A 332 -5.86 17.59 -3.68
N LYS A 333 -5.52 17.78 -2.40
CA LYS A 333 -5.30 19.11 -1.80
C LYS A 333 -4.05 19.82 -2.34
N GLN A 334 -2.96 19.10 -2.58
CA GLN A 334 -1.64 19.65 -2.94
C GLN A 334 -1.08 19.01 -4.21
N LYS A 335 -1.92 18.91 -5.26
CA LYS A 335 -1.61 18.26 -6.54
C LYS A 335 -0.27 18.67 -7.16
N MET A 336 0.03 19.97 -7.22
CA MET A 336 1.28 20.48 -7.81
C MET A 336 2.50 20.10 -6.95
N ARG A 337 2.36 20.14 -5.63
CA ARG A 337 3.45 19.79 -4.71
C ARG A 337 3.85 18.33 -4.88
N VAL A 338 2.90 17.40 -4.81
CA VAL A 338 3.16 15.95 -4.99
C VAL A 338 3.80 15.66 -6.35
N LYS A 339 3.34 16.33 -7.41
CA LYS A 339 3.95 16.21 -8.76
C LYS A 339 5.40 16.68 -8.79
N ILE A 340 5.69 17.84 -8.21
CA ILE A 340 7.06 18.40 -8.17
C ILE A 340 8.00 17.44 -7.44
N PHE A 341 7.57 16.80 -6.34
CA PHE A 341 8.39 15.81 -5.62
C PHE A 341 8.87 14.68 -6.53
N THR A 342 7.99 14.07 -7.32
CA THR A 342 8.39 12.99 -8.24
C THR A 342 9.35 13.49 -9.32
N PHE A 343 9.10 14.68 -9.91
CA PHE A 343 10.00 15.26 -10.91
C PHE A 343 11.39 15.55 -10.33
N VAL A 344 11.45 16.12 -9.13
CA VAL A 344 12.71 16.40 -8.44
C VAL A 344 13.47 15.11 -8.17
N ILE A 345 12.81 14.04 -7.69
CA ILE A 345 13.47 12.74 -7.49
C ILE A 345 14.05 12.22 -8.81
N THR A 346 13.28 12.20 -9.89
CA THR A 346 13.76 11.72 -11.20
C THR A 346 14.91 12.57 -11.74
N ALA A 347 14.86 13.89 -11.59
CA ALA A 347 15.93 14.81 -11.99
C ALA A 347 17.21 14.57 -11.15
N CYS A 348 17.09 14.45 -9.83
CA CYS A 348 18.20 14.15 -8.93
C CYS A 348 18.88 12.82 -9.29
N LEU A 349 18.10 11.75 -9.52
CA LEU A 349 18.63 10.44 -9.94
C LEU A 349 19.38 10.50 -11.28
N THR A 350 18.87 11.33 -12.19
CA THR A 350 19.42 11.48 -13.54
C THR A 350 20.74 12.24 -13.53
N ILE A 351 20.85 13.32 -12.75
CA ILE A 351 22.03 14.19 -12.67
C ILE A 351 23.06 13.68 -11.65
N TYR A 352 22.68 12.74 -10.77
CA TYR A 352 23.53 12.24 -9.68
C TYR A 352 24.95 11.88 -10.11
N LEU A 353 25.11 11.00 -11.11
CA LEU A 353 26.45 10.55 -11.54
C LEU A 353 27.23 11.65 -12.28
N PRO A 354 26.67 12.34 -13.31
CA PRO A 354 27.36 13.44 -13.97
C PRO A 354 27.85 14.53 -13.02
N LEU A 355 27.00 14.95 -12.06
CA LEU A 355 27.34 15.99 -11.10
C LEU A 355 28.37 15.53 -10.08
N THR A 356 28.22 14.31 -9.54
CA THR A 356 29.19 13.73 -8.60
C THR A 356 30.57 13.64 -9.24
N ARG A 357 30.64 13.16 -10.48
CA ARG A 357 31.89 13.09 -11.23
C ARG A 357 32.52 14.47 -11.43
N LEU A 358 31.74 15.45 -11.90
CA LEU A 358 32.20 16.84 -12.08
C LEU A 358 32.80 17.41 -10.79
N CYS A 359 32.11 17.23 -9.65
CA CYS A 359 32.59 17.73 -8.37
C CYS A 359 33.89 17.03 -7.93
N LEU A 360 33.99 15.70 -8.11
CA LEU A 360 35.21 14.96 -7.81
C LEU A 360 36.39 15.41 -8.69
N ASP A 361 36.16 15.61 -10.00
CA ASP A 361 37.21 16.04 -10.94
C ASP A 361 37.75 17.44 -10.57
N VAL A 362 36.88 18.37 -10.18
CA VAL A 362 37.26 19.71 -9.69
C VAL A 362 38.09 19.62 -8.40
N VAL A 363 37.66 18.82 -7.43
CA VAL A 363 38.37 18.66 -6.15
C VAL A 363 39.75 18.01 -6.35
N VAL A 364 39.84 16.97 -7.18
CA VAL A 364 41.12 16.33 -7.50
C VAL A 364 42.05 17.26 -8.25
N ALA A 365 41.54 18.05 -9.21
CA ALA A 365 42.36 19.02 -9.94
C ALA A 365 42.96 20.10 -9.01
N ALA A 366 42.20 20.54 -8.00
CA ALA A 366 42.69 21.45 -6.97
C ALA A 366 43.75 20.80 -6.06
N ALA A 367 43.58 19.52 -5.70
CA ALA A 367 44.49 18.81 -4.80
C ALA A 367 45.82 18.38 -5.47
N THR A 368 45.79 18.06 -6.77
CA THR A 368 46.93 17.45 -7.48
C THR A 368 47.74 18.43 -8.34
N ASN A 369 47.32 19.70 -8.44
CA ASN A 369 47.94 20.70 -9.34
C ASN A 369 48.16 20.21 -10.79
N ARG A 370 47.35 19.24 -11.25
CA ARG A 370 47.55 18.52 -12.52
C ARG A 370 47.62 19.47 -13.72
N SER A 371 48.78 19.76 -14.32
CA SER A 371 48.83 20.60 -15.52
C SER A 371 47.98 19.96 -16.63
N THR A 372 47.05 20.71 -17.22
CA THR A 372 46.49 20.34 -18.51
C THR A 372 47.65 20.34 -19.48
N SER A 373 48.02 19.17 -20.02
CA SER A 373 48.95 19.09 -21.14
C SER A 373 48.45 20.03 -22.23
N GLU A 374 49.32 20.94 -22.69
CA GLU A 374 49.03 22.06 -23.61
C GLU A 374 48.49 21.65 -25.01
N ASP A 375 48.20 20.37 -25.27
CA ASP A 375 48.03 19.85 -26.63
C ASP A 375 46.59 19.56 -27.09
N SER A 376 45.54 19.75 -26.28
CA SER A 376 44.14 19.54 -26.74
C SER A 376 43.29 20.81 -26.65
N SER A 377 43.18 21.54 -27.75
CA SER A 377 42.32 22.73 -27.89
C SER A 377 40.81 22.45 -27.89
N LYS A 378 40.36 21.24 -27.52
CA LYS A 378 38.95 20.81 -27.55
C LYS A 378 38.52 20.24 -26.20
N ALA A 379 37.51 20.86 -25.57
CA ALA A 379 36.89 20.35 -24.35
C ALA A 379 35.95 19.19 -24.70
N THR A 380 36.27 17.97 -24.25
CA THR A 380 35.45 16.78 -24.54
C THR A 380 34.49 16.40 -23.40
N SER A 381 34.56 17.11 -22.27
CA SER A 381 33.70 16.86 -21.11
C SER A 381 33.37 18.13 -20.33
N ALA A 382 32.30 18.09 -19.53
CA ALA A 382 31.90 19.20 -18.68
C ALA A 382 32.97 19.61 -17.65
N SER A 383 33.74 18.64 -17.13
CA SER A 383 34.88 18.88 -16.24
C SER A 383 36.01 19.62 -16.95
N ASP A 384 36.34 19.23 -18.18
CA ASP A 384 37.40 19.90 -18.96
C ASP A 384 37.06 21.35 -19.24
N LEU A 385 35.77 21.64 -19.49
CA LEU A 385 35.30 22.99 -19.76
C LEU A 385 35.37 23.91 -18.52
N VAL A 386 35.00 23.39 -17.35
CA VAL A 386 35.16 24.12 -16.07
C VAL A 386 36.63 24.35 -15.75
N LEU A 387 37.48 23.35 -15.95
CA LEU A 387 38.92 23.44 -15.71
C LEU A 387 39.60 24.43 -16.69
N LEU A 388 39.25 24.39 -17.97
CA LEU A 388 39.81 25.30 -18.98
C LEU A 388 39.43 26.76 -18.72
N ARG A 389 38.20 27.00 -18.24
CA ARG A 389 37.67 28.35 -18.05
C ARG A 389 38.08 29.00 -16.73
N PHE A 390 37.95 28.27 -15.61
CA PHE A 390 37.99 28.88 -14.29
C PHE A 390 39.26 28.61 -13.49
N ARG A 391 40.11 27.68 -13.92
CA ARG A 391 41.29 27.27 -13.13
C ARG A 391 42.26 28.41 -12.82
N HIS A 392 42.44 29.32 -13.77
CA HIS A 392 43.32 30.47 -13.63
C HIS A 392 42.56 31.76 -13.26
N ASP A 393 41.25 31.65 -13.00
CA ASP A 393 40.42 32.76 -12.56
C ASP A 393 40.48 32.91 -11.03
N SER A 394 40.33 34.14 -10.56
CA SER A 394 40.11 34.50 -9.16
C SER A 394 38.96 33.73 -8.49
N ALA A 395 37.98 33.26 -9.27
CA ALA A 395 36.84 32.48 -8.81
C ALA A 395 37.15 30.99 -8.50
N TRP A 396 38.34 30.48 -8.83
CA TRP A 396 38.69 29.05 -8.65
C TRP A 396 38.47 28.51 -7.22
N PRO A 397 38.91 29.18 -6.14
CA PRO A 397 38.69 28.68 -4.78
C PRO A 397 37.21 28.56 -4.42
N ALA A 398 36.36 29.45 -4.95
CA ALA A 398 34.92 29.42 -4.72
C ALA A 398 34.27 28.21 -5.43
N ILE A 399 34.73 27.86 -6.64
CA ILE A 399 34.26 26.68 -7.37
C ILE A 399 34.66 25.38 -6.68
N VAL A 400 35.88 25.31 -6.15
CA VAL A 400 36.35 24.17 -5.34
C VAL A 400 35.51 24.03 -4.08
N ALA A 401 35.26 25.13 -3.36
CA ALA A 401 34.39 25.13 -2.19
C ALA A 401 32.96 24.68 -2.53
N ALA A 402 32.40 25.15 -3.65
CA ALA A 402 31.07 24.75 -4.11
C ALA A 402 31.00 23.25 -4.44
N ALA A 403 32.03 22.69 -5.08
CA ALA A 403 32.13 21.26 -5.35
C ALA A 403 32.16 20.41 -4.07
N ILE A 404 32.92 20.83 -3.05
CA ILE A 404 32.95 20.16 -1.74
C ILE A 404 31.57 20.22 -1.06
N ILE A 405 30.93 21.39 -1.07
CA ILE A 405 29.58 21.56 -0.51
C ILE A 405 28.59 20.61 -1.22
N LEU A 406 28.59 20.54 -2.55
CA LEU A 406 27.72 19.64 -3.30
C LEU A 406 27.96 18.16 -2.96
N LEU A 407 29.21 17.73 -2.80
CA LEU A 407 29.51 16.35 -2.38
C LEU A 407 28.94 16.03 -1.00
N LEU A 408 29.12 16.93 -0.02
CA LEU A 408 28.67 16.73 1.36
C LEU A 408 27.15 16.84 1.53
N THR A 409 26.49 17.69 0.73
CA THR A 409 25.07 18.01 0.91
C THR A 409 24.15 17.27 -0.07
N PHE A 410 24.60 16.96 -1.28
CA PHE A 410 23.83 16.27 -2.32
C PHE A 410 24.27 14.82 -2.52
N THR A 411 25.55 14.57 -2.81
CA THR A 411 26.03 13.21 -3.17
C THR A 411 25.89 12.21 -2.02
N ILE A 412 26.38 12.53 -0.82
CA ILE A 412 26.33 11.61 0.33
C ILE A 412 24.91 11.47 0.92
N PRO A 413 24.13 12.55 1.13
CA PRO A 413 22.85 12.43 1.82
C PRO A 413 21.70 11.93 0.95
N LEU A 414 21.75 12.11 -0.38
CA LEU A 414 20.66 11.70 -1.27
C LEU A 414 20.35 10.20 -1.16
N PRO A 415 21.31 9.25 -1.24
CA PRO A 415 21.04 7.83 -1.04
C PRO A 415 20.32 7.52 0.28
N TRP A 416 20.75 8.14 1.38
CA TRP A 416 20.14 7.95 2.70
C TRP A 416 18.69 8.45 2.76
N LEU A 417 18.43 9.64 2.20
CA LEU A 417 17.07 10.18 2.10
C LEU A 417 16.14 9.27 1.29
N LEU A 418 16.64 8.69 0.20
CA LEU A 418 15.86 7.76 -0.63
C LEU A 418 15.57 6.44 0.09
N VAL A 419 16.53 5.87 0.84
CA VAL A 419 16.29 4.66 1.67
C VAL A 419 15.19 4.92 2.68
N ARG A 420 15.28 6.05 3.39
CA ARG A 420 14.26 6.45 4.36
C ARG A 420 12.89 6.62 3.71
N ALA A 421 12.82 7.31 2.57
CA ALA A 421 11.57 7.51 1.84
C ALA A 421 10.93 6.19 1.37
N ILE A 422 11.73 5.23 0.90
CA ILE A 422 11.27 3.88 0.51
C ILE A 422 10.76 3.12 1.75
N ALA A 423 11.53 3.11 2.83
CA ALA A 423 11.19 2.38 4.05
C ALA A 423 9.87 2.86 4.68
N GLU A 424 9.63 4.18 4.67
CA GLU A 424 8.44 4.82 5.27
C GLU A 424 7.16 4.70 4.41
N ASN A 425 7.27 4.34 3.11
CA ASN A 425 6.13 4.41 2.17
C ASN A 425 5.81 3.12 1.40
N ARG A 426 6.76 2.17 1.27
CA ARG A 426 6.52 0.93 0.54
C ARG A 426 5.41 0.09 1.19
N PRO A 427 4.64 -0.71 0.42
CA PRO A 427 3.67 -1.63 1.00
C PRO A 427 4.30 -2.68 1.90
N THR A 428 3.61 -2.96 3.00
CA THR A 428 3.87 -4.08 3.91
C THR A 428 2.66 -5.01 3.90
N GLY A 429 2.82 -6.23 4.42
CA GLY A 429 1.70 -7.14 4.64
C GLY A 429 0.69 -6.60 5.65
N SER A 430 -0.17 -7.49 6.13
CA SER A 430 -1.20 -7.19 7.12
C SER A 430 -0.62 -6.53 8.37
N LEU A 431 -1.43 -5.70 9.03
CA LEU A 431 -1.08 -5.05 10.29
C LEU A 431 -0.70 -6.06 11.38
N GLU A 432 -1.33 -7.24 11.37
CA GLU A 432 -1.09 -8.31 12.36
C GLU A 432 0.16 -9.12 12.06
N ASN A 433 0.41 -9.39 10.78
CA ASN A 433 1.55 -10.19 10.36
C ASN A 433 2.12 -9.62 9.05
N PRO A 434 3.33 -9.04 9.07
CA PRO A 434 3.92 -8.44 7.89
C PRO A 434 4.26 -9.45 6.77
N LEU A 435 4.25 -10.75 7.06
CA LEU A 435 4.54 -11.84 6.11
C LEU A 435 3.29 -12.40 5.42
N LEU A 436 2.10 -12.02 5.86
CA LEU A 436 0.83 -12.51 5.33
C LEU A 436 -0.02 -11.33 4.85
N THR A 437 -0.87 -11.58 3.87
CA THR A 437 -1.90 -10.65 3.41
C THR A 437 -3.14 -11.43 2.99
N HIS A 438 -4.17 -10.72 2.57
CA HIS A 438 -5.27 -11.32 1.85
C HIS A 438 -5.28 -10.93 0.38
N ASP A 439 -5.81 -11.79 -0.48
CA ASP A 439 -6.08 -11.46 -1.88
C ASP A 439 -7.43 -10.72 -2.05
N LEU A 440 -7.84 -10.49 -3.30
CA LEU A 440 -9.11 -9.79 -3.61
C LEU A 440 -10.35 -10.59 -3.18
N ASP A 441 -10.20 -11.91 -3.01
CA ASP A 441 -11.26 -12.78 -2.50
C ASP A 441 -11.24 -12.86 -0.97
N GLY A 442 -10.22 -12.28 -0.34
CA GLY A 442 -10.00 -12.26 1.10
C GLY A 442 -9.36 -13.54 1.65
N GLU A 443 -8.81 -14.40 0.80
CA GLU A 443 -8.08 -15.59 1.23
C GLU A 443 -6.66 -15.23 1.69
N VAL A 444 -6.13 -15.97 2.67
CA VAL A 444 -4.79 -15.74 3.21
C VAL A 444 -3.76 -16.17 2.18
N VAL A 445 -2.90 -15.23 1.78
CA VAL A 445 -1.80 -15.44 0.83
C VAL A 445 -0.51 -14.94 1.46
N PRO A 446 0.63 -15.65 1.28
CA PRO A 446 1.92 -15.12 1.69
C PRO A 446 2.18 -13.77 1.02
N PHE A 447 2.77 -12.83 1.77
CA PHE A 447 3.20 -11.55 1.22
C PHE A 447 4.45 -11.75 0.35
N ASP A 448 4.22 -12.26 -0.86
CA ASP A 448 5.24 -12.52 -1.87
C ASP A 448 5.45 -11.31 -2.79
N ASP A 449 6.46 -11.41 -3.66
CA ASP A 449 6.80 -10.31 -4.59
C ASP A 449 5.66 -9.98 -5.56
N LYS A 450 4.74 -10.92 -5.82
CA LYS A 450 3.59 -10.72 -6.71
C LYS A 450 2.49 -9.92 -6.01
N VAL A 451 2.17 -10.26 -4.77
CA VAL A 451 1.28 -9.48 -3.91
C VAL A 451 1.83 -8.07 -3.76
N TYR A 452 3.12 -7.95 -3.44
CA TYR A 452 3.78 -6.66 -3.33
C TYR A 452 3.62 -5.83 -4.62
N ALA A 453 3.94 -6.39 -5.78
CA ALA A 453 3.79 -5.70 -7.06
C ALA A 453 2.33 -5.31 -7.35
N ARG A 454 1.37 -6.16 -6.96
CA ARG A 454 -0.07 -5.89 -7.10
C ARG A 454 -0.51 -4.71 -6.24
N LEU A 455 -0.11 -4.67 -4.96
CA LEU A 455 -0.42 -3.57 -4.05
C LEU A 455 0.21 -2.26 -4.51
N VAL A 456 1.48 -2.27 -4.92
CA VAL A 456 2.14 -1.08 -5.50
C VAL A 456 1.41 -0.57 -6.75
N THR A 457 0.71 -1.45 -7.47
CA THR A 457 -0.01 -1.10 -8.71
C THR A 457 -1.44 -0.66 -8.48
N ARG A 458 -2.13 -1.19 -7.46
CA ARG A 458 -3.59 -1.02 -7.29
C ARG A 458 -4.01 -0.25 -6.03
N ASP A 459 -3.17 -0.18 -5.00
CA ASP A 459 -3.53 0.50 -3.75
C ASP A 459 -3.63 2.03 -3.99
N PRO A 460 -4.79 2.68 -3.73
CA PRO A 460 -4.96 4.13 -3.90
C PRO A 460 -3.94 4.98 -3.14
N SER A 461 -3.48 4.51 -1.97
CA SER A 461 -2.44 5.18 -1.19
C SER A 461 -1.10 5.19 -1.92
N GLN A 462 -0.84 4.17 -2.73
CA GLN A 462 0.39 4.00 -3.50
C GLN A 462 0.32 4.72 -4.84
N LEU A 463 -0.82 4.65 -5.53
CA LEU A 463 -1.02 5.29 -6.84
C LEU A 463 -0.68 6.79 -6.82
N ARG A 464 -1.01 7.46 -5.71
CA ARG A 464 -0.80 8.90 -5.50
C ARG A 464 0.43 9.24 -4.67
N CYS A 465 1.24 8.25 -4.29
CA CYS A 465 2.48 8.43 -3.53
C CYS A 465 3.62 8.94 -4.46
N PRO A 466 4.30 10.05 -4.16
CA PRO A 466 5.36 10.59 -5.01
C PRO A 466 6.62 9.71 -5.06
N TYR A 467 6.80 8.85 -4.05
CA TYR A 467 7.93 7.94 -3.90
C TYR A 467 7.74 6.60 -4.61
N ARG A 468 6.54 6.32 -5.17
CA ARG A 468 6.23 5.06 -5.86
C ARG A 468 7.23 4.72 -6.95
N SER A 469 7.73 5.71 -7.68
CA SER A 469 8.72 5.50 -8.75
C SER A 469 10.03 4.87 -8.25
N LEU A 470 10.35 4.96 -6.96
CA LEU A 470 11.59 4.41 -6.39
C LEU A 470 11.56 2.89 -6.24
N TYR A 471 10.39 2.32 -5.95
CA TYR A 471 10.25 0.89 -5.61
C TYR A 471 9.23 0.14 -6.49
N ALA A 472 8.52 0.83 -7.40
CA ALA A 472 7.64 0.19 -8.36
C ALA A 472 8.42 -0.58 -9.45
N GLY A 473 7.99 -1.81 -9.71
CA GLY A 473 8.60 -2.72 -10.69
C GLY A 473 9.79 -3.55 -10.15
N PHE A 474 10.11 -3.42 -8.87
CA PHE A 474 11.07 -4.25 -8.15
C PHE A 474 10.36 -5.31 -7.30
N GLU A 475 11.06 -6.41 -7.04
CA GLU A 475 10.70 -7.34 -5.98
C GLU A 475 10.81 -6.67 -4.60
N GLN A 476 10.08 -7.17 -3.61
CA GLN A 476 9.99 -6.56 -2.27
C GLN A 476 11.37 -6.44 -1.62
N ARG A 477 12.17 -7.51 -1.70
CA ARG A 477 13.54 -7.58 -1.15
C ARG A 477 14.48 -6.60 -1.85
N TRP A 478 14.23 -6.35 -3.13
CA TRP A 478 15.02 -5.47 -4.00
C TRP A 478 14.43 -4.07 -4.17
N SER A 479 13.47 -3.67 -3.33
CA SER A 479 12.87 -2.32 -3.35
C SER A 479 13.89 -1.18 -3.20
N TYR A 480 15.08 -1.44 -2.64
CA TYR A 480 16.19 -0.49 -2.52
C TYR A 480 17.20 -0.55 -3.68
N TYR A 481 16.97 -1.35 -4.72
CA TYR A 481 17.96 -1.61 -5.78
C TYR A 481 18.43 -0.34 -6.50
N LYS A 482 17.53 0.63 -6.73
CA LYS A 482 17.92 1.95 -7.29
C LYS A 482 18.96 2.66 -6.43
N VAL A 483 18.80 2.63 -5.10
CA VAL A 483 19.78 3.25 -4.18
C VAL A 483 21.11 2.48 -4.24
N LEU A 484 21.07 1.15 -4.27
CA LEU A 484 22.26 0.32 -4.42
C LEU A 484 23.03 0.69 -5.70
N GLN A 485 22.33 0.90 -6.82
CA GLN A 485 22.94 1.37 -8.07
C GLN A 485 23.60 2.76 -7.92
N LEU A 486 23.02 3.70 -7.15
CA LEU A 486 23.66 5.00 -6.86
C LEU A 486 24.96 4.85 -6.08
N LEU A 487 24.99 3.96 -5.07
CA LEU A 487 26.19 3.70 -4.27
C LEU A 487 27.30 3.05 -5.13
N VAL A 488 26.93 2.12 -6.00
CA VAL A 488 27.86 1.53 -6.98
C VAL A 488 28.42 2.58 -7.93
N LYS A 489 27.55 3.46 -8.47
CA LYS A 489 27.95 4.58 -9.33
C LYS A 489 28.93 5.52 -8.63
N LEU A 490 28.67 5.84 -7.35
CA LEU A 490 29.57 6.64 -6.52
C LEU A 490 30.93 5.96 -6.32
N ALA A 491 30.94 4.66 -5.98
CA ALA A 491 32.18 3.89 -5.82
C ALA A 491 33.02 3.85 -7.10
N LEU A 492 32.37 3.62 -8.26
CA LEU A 492 33.04 3.64 -9.56
C LEU A 492 33.58 5.02 -9.92
N ALA A 493 32.80 6.08 -9.70
CA ALA A 493 33.25 7.46 -9.93
C ALA A 493 34.46 7.80 -9.04
N LEU A 494 34.41 7.42 -7.76
CA LEU A 494 35.50 7.63 -6.82
C LEU A 494 36.78 6.91 -7.27
N VAL A 495 36.69 5.64 -7.70
CA VAL A 495 37.84 4.89 -8.22
C VAL A 495 38.40 5.52 -9.49
N ILE A 496 37.55 5.91 -10.44
CA ILE A 496 38.00 6.45 -11.72
C ILE A 496 38.67 7.82 -11.55
N VAL A 497 38.14 8.66 -10.67
CA VAL A 497 38.62 10.03 -10.44
C VAL A 497 39.80 10.08 -9.47
N LEU A 498 39.74 9.41 -8.30
CA LEU A 498 40.85 9.42 -7.33
C LEU A 498 42.05 8.60 -7.82
N ALA A 499 41.83 7.48 -8.52
CA ALA A 499 42.94 6.72 -9.09
C ALA A 499 43.50 7.35 -10.37
N ALA A 500 43.02 8.53 -10.78
CA ALA A 500 43.62 9.28 -11.89
C ALA A 500 45.00 9.86 -11.54
N SER A 501 45.39 9.84 -10.26
CA SER A 501 46.77 10.10 -9.78
C SER A 501 47.57 8.82 -9.53
N ALA A 502 46.97 7.64 -9.70
CA ALA A 502 47.60 6.33 -9.53
C ALA A 502 47.77 5.62 -10.90
N ASP A 503 48.48 4.49 -10.92
CA ASP A 503 48.68 3.68 -12.13
C ASP A 503 47.35 3.32 -12.80
N ALA A 504 47.23 3.56 -14.11
CA ALA A 504 46.05 3.22 -14.92
C ALA A 504 45.64 1.74 -14.81
N ARG A 505 46.61 0.86 -14.48
CA ARG A 505 46.43 -0.56 -14.18
C ARG A 505 45.57 -0.79 -12.94
N ILE A 506 45.92 -0.14 -11.82
CA ILE A 506 45.22 -0.29 -10.54
C ILE A 506 43.77 0.19 -10.69
N ARG A 507 43.58 1.31 -11.40
CA ARG A 507 42.26 1.87 -11.73
C ARG A 507 41.41 0.89 -12.54
N GLY A 508 41.97 0.29 -13.59
CA GLY A 508 41.30 -0.71 -14.42
C GLY A 508 40.92 -1.98 -13.65
N ILE A 509 41.86 -2.53 -12.87
CA ILE A 509 41.64 -3.74 -12.05
C ILE A 509 40.53 -3.49 -11.01
N LEU A 510 40.63 -2.41 -10.24
CA LEU A 510 39.67 -2.12 -9.18
C LEU A 510 38.26 -1.87 -9.73
N SER A 511 38.16 -1.17 -10.86
CA SER A 511 36.88 -0.98 -11.57
C SER A 511 36.29 -2.31 -12.05
N CYS A 512 37.11 -3.19 -12.61
CA CYS A 512 36.70 -4.54 -13.03
C CYS A 512 36.21 -5.39 -11.86
N VAL A 513 36.91 -5.38 -10.72
CA VAL A 513 36.53 -6.16 -9.53
C VAL A 513 35.18 -5.68 -8.98
N ILE A 514 35.02 -4.36 -8.79
CA ILE A 514 33.76 -3.77 -8.32
C ILE A 514 32.63 -4.14 -9.28
N TYR A 515 32.84 -3.97 -10.58
CA TYR A 515 31.77 -4.17 -11.55
C TYR A 515 31.45 -5.66 -11.80
N ALA A 516 32.43 -6.56 -11.68
CA ALA A 516 32.21 -7.99 -11.70
C ALA A 516 31.33 -8.43 -10.52
N ALA A 517 31.55 -7.88 -9.33
CA ALA A 517 30.67 -8.12 -8.18
C ALA A 517 29.24 -7.63 -8.45
N VAL A 518 29.08 -6.47 -9.11
CA VAL A 518 27.75 -5.93 -9.49
C VAL A 518 27.04 -6.84 -10.49
N VAL A 519 27.75 -7.37 -11.50
CA VAL A 519 27.21 -8.34 -12.45
C VAL A 519 26.79 -9.62 -11.72
N ALA A 520 27.61 -10.14 -10.81
CA ALA A 520 27.29 -11.33 -10.03
C ALA A 520 26.04 -11.14 -9.16
N ILE A 521 25.97 -10.03 -8.42
CA ILE A 521 24.82 -9.68 -7.58
C ILE A 521 23.55 -9.52 -8.42
N SER A 522 23.63 -8.82 -9.56
CA SER A 522 22.44 -8.58 -10.41
C SER A 522 21.97 -9.84 -11.13
N SER A 523 22.91 -10.73 -11.51
CA SER A 523 22.60 -12.00 -12.18
C SER A 523 22.01 -13.04 -11.23
N TYR A 524 22.48 -13.08 -9.97
CA TYR A 524 21.94 -13.97 -8.94
C TYR A 524 20.64 -13.43 -8.34
N GLY A 525 20.53 -12.11 -8.20
CA GLY A 525 19.45 -11.47 -7.46
C GLY A 525 18.14 -11.25 -8.21
N THR A 526 18.17 -11.13 -9.55
CA THR A 526 17.00 -10.85 -10.42
C THR A 526 16.02 -9.82 -9.82
N PRO A 527 16.45 -8.55 -9.61
CA PRO A 527 15.76 -7.58 -8.76
C PRO A 527 14.39 -7.10 -9.27
N PHE A 528 14.05 -7.32 -10.55
CA PHE A 528 12.83 -6.81 -11.16
C PHE A 528 11.71 -7.84 -11.15
N SER A 529 10.47 -7.38 -10.90
CA SER A 529 9.28 -8.25 -10.94
C SER A 529 8.95 -8.75 -12.35
N ASP A 530 9.34 -8.00 -13.39
CA ASP A 530 9.21 -8.41 -14.79
C ASP A 530 10.53 -9.05 -15.26
N PRO A 531 10.52 -10.35 -15.65
CA PRO A 531 11.71 -11.04 -16.14
C PRO A 531 12.40 -10.37 -17.33
N LEU A 532 11.66 -9.66 -18.19
CA LEU A 532 12.26 -8.95 -19.33
C LEU A 532 13.16 -7.80 -18.89
N ASN A 533 12.81 -7.14 -17.78
CA ASN A 533 13.65 -6.08 -17.21
C ASN A 533 14.94 -6.66 -16.63
N ASN A 534 14.89 -7.85 -16.01
CA ASN A 534 16.09 -8.56 -15.55
C ASN A 534 17.03 -8.91 -16.72
N VAL A 535 16.49 -9.40 -17.84
CA VAL A 535 17.29 -9.68 -19.05
C VAL A 535 17.99 -8.42 -19.57
N MET A 536 17.24 -7.32 -19.65
CA MET A 536 17.77 -6.04 -20.11
C MET A 536 18.90 -5.52 -19.20
N GLU A 537 18.69 -5.51 -17.88
CA GLU A 537 19.70 -5.10 -16.90
C GLU A 537 20.95 -5.98 -16.97
N ILE A 538 20.79 -7.31 -16.94
CA ILE A 538 21.92 -8.26 -16.97
C ILE A 538 22.71 -8.10 -18.26
N SER A 539 22.04 -8.02 -19.41
CA SER A 539 22.71 -7.81 -20.71
C SER A 539 23.52 -6.51 -20.74
N GLY A 540 22.96 -5.42 -20.21
CA GLY A 540 23.64 -4.13 -20.10
C GLY A 540 24.87 -4.21 -19.18
N LYS A 541 24.73 -4.86 -18.02
CA LYS A 541 25.83 -5.03 -17.06
C LYS A 541 26.96 -5.90 -17.62
N ILE A 542 26.65 -6.96 -18.37
CA ILE A 542 27.68 -7.79 -19.05
C ILE A 542 28.40 -6.97 -20.13
N ALA A 543 27.67 -6.20 -20.94
CA ALA A 543 28.27 -5.34 -21.95
C ALA A 543 29.17 -4.28 -21.32
N ALA A 544 28.74 -3.66 -20.22
CA ALA A 544 29.54 -2.66 -19.51
C ALA A 544 30.77 -3.27 -18.79
N LEU A 545 30.66 -4.48 -18.23
CA LEU A 545 31.83 -5.20 -17.71
C LEU A 545 32.83 -5.50 -18.82
N THR A 546 32.34 -5.90 -20.00
CA THR A 546 33.18 -6.14 -21.18
C THR A 546 33.95 -4.87 -21.57
N THR A 547 33.31 -3.70 -21.54
CA THR A 547 33.97 -2.39 -21.76
C THR A 547 35.03 -2.12 -20.70
N CYS A 548 34.71 -2.36 -19.42
CA CYS A 548 35.62 -2.15 -18.31
C CYS A 548 36.88 -3.02 -18.44
N VAL A 549 36.71 -4.33 -18.73
CA VAL A 549 37.81 -5.27 -18.96
C VAL A 549 38.62 -4.87 -20.19
N GLY A 550 37.96 -4.47 -21.28
CA GLY A 550 38.63 -3.99 -22.49
C GLY A 550 39.49 -2.76 -22.23
N GLY A 551 38.98 -1.78 -21.46
CA GLY A 551 39.74 -0.59 -21.06
C GLY A 551 40.90 -0.92 -20.12
N ALA A 552 40.72 -1.86 -19.19
CA ALA A 552 41.80 -2.32 -18.33
C ALA A 552 42.91 -3.00 -19.14
N LEU A 553 42.57 -3.94 -20.03
CA LEU A 553 43.52 -4.63 -20.91
C LEU A 553 44.29 -3.66 -21.82
N ALA A 554 43.61 -2.65 -22.35
CA ALA A 554 44.27 -1.60 -23.11
C ALA A 554 45.34 -0.87 -22.32
N ALA A 555 45.07 -0.51 -21.06
CA ALA A 555 46.04 0.12 -20.17
C ALA A 555 47.25 -0.79 -19.86
N PHE A 556 47.10 -2.11 -19.95
CA PHE A 556 48.23 -3.05 -19.83
C PHE A 556 49.07 -3.14 -21.12
N VAL A 557 48.44 -3.04 -22.28
CA VAL A 557 49.10 -3.20 -23.59
C VAL A 557 49.88 -1.96 -24.02
N ASP A 558 49.44 -0.76 -23.61
CA ASP A 558 50.09 0.54 -23.91
C ASP A 558 51.58 0.60 -23.46
N MET A 559 52.01 -0.28 -22.53
CA MET A 559 53.40 -0.41 -22.10
C MET A 559 54.31 -1.21 -23.05
N GLN A 560 53.76 -2.01 -23.96
CA GLN A 560 54.54 -2.78 -24.93
C GLN A 560 54.46 -2.10 -26.30
N GLN A 561 55.56 -1.46 -26.68
CA GLN A 561 55.74 -0.65 -27.89
C GLN A 561 55.73 -1.46 -29.21
N THR A 562 54.83 -2.44 -29.36
CA THR A 562 54.70 -3.29 -30.55
C THR A 562 53.24 -3.34 -31.02
N LYS A 563 53.04 -3.13 -32.33
CA LYS A 563 51.76 -3.23 -33.06
C LYS A 563 50.93 -4.41 -32.55
N SER A 564 49.94 -4.16 -31.68
CA SER A 564 49.19 -5.26 -31.09
C SER A 564 47.89 -5.49 -31.86
N ARG A 565 47.83 -6.62 -32.57
CA ARG A 565 46.57 -7.24 -33.02
C ARG A 565 45.60 -7.45 -31.84
N THR A 566 46.10 -7.46 -30.61
CA THR A 566 45.35 -7.63 -29.36
C THR A 566 44.42 -6.46 -29.07
N LEU A 567 44.85 -5.21 -29.24
CA LEU A 567 44.00 -4.01 -29.08
C LEU A 567 42.86 -3.99 -30.12
N GLU A 568 43.17 -4.34 -31.37
CA GLU A 568 42.17 -4.48 -32.44
C GLU A 568 41.14 -5.57 -32.11
N LEU A 569 41.59 -6.73 -31.63
CA LEU A 569 40.71 -7.83 -31.24
C LEU A 569 39.81 -7.46 -30.07
N VAL A 570 40.34 -6.79 -29.03
CA VAL A 570 39.55 -6.28 -27.90
C VAL A 570 38.48 -5.29 -28.37
N ALA A 571 38.84 -4.35 -29.24
CA ALA A 571 37.90 -3.38 -29.79
C ALA A 571 36.78 -4.02 -30.63
N VAL A 572 37.10 -5.04 -31.44
CA VAL A 572 36.12 -5.83 -32.20
C VAL A 572 35.17 -6.56 -31.26
N VAL A 573 35.69 -7.24 -30.23
CA VAL A 573 34.87 -7.97 -29.24
C VAL A 573 33.93 -7.01 -28.51
N VAL A 574 34.44 -5.89 -27.99
CA VAL A 574 33.63 -4.86 -27.32
C VAL A 574 32.52 -4.36 -28.26
N SER A 575 32.84 -4.10 -29.53
CA SER A 575 31.87 -3.62 -30.52
C SER A 575 30.74 -4.63 -30.77
N ILE A 576 31.07 -5.91 -30.97
CA ILE A 576 30.08 -6.98 -31.18
C ILE A 576 29.16 -7.09 -29.97
N VAL A 577 29.71 -7.10 -28.76
CA VAL A 577 28.93 -7.19 -27.51
C VAL A 577 27.98 -5.99 -27.37
N HIS A 578 28.40 -4.78 -27.73
CA HIS A 578 27.51 -3.60 -27.70
C HIS A 578 26.40 -3.67 -28.74
N ILE A 579 26.69 -4.13 -29.96
CA ILE A 579 25.65 -4.32 -31.00
C ILE A 579 24.59 -5.31 -30.51
N VAL A 580 25.02 -6.45 -29.95
CA VAL A 580 24.11 -7.46 -29.40
C VAL A 580 23.30 -6.89 -28.24
N ASN A 581 23.94 -6.19 -27.30
CA ASN A 581 23.25 -5.58 -26.16
C ASN A 581 22.25 -4.50 -26.58
N LEU A 582 22.61 -3.61 -27.51
CA LEU A 582 21.70 -2.61 -28.05
C LEU A 582 20.48 -3.25 -28.72
N PHE A 583 20.68 -4.36 -29.44
CA PHE A 583 19.58 -5.14 -30.00
C PHE A 583 18.68 -5.74 -28.92
N VAL A 584 19.25 -6.33 -27.86
CA VAL A 584 18.48 -6.87 -26.72
C VAL A 584 17.68 -5.76 -26.03
N MET A 585 18.30 -4.63 -25.72
CA MET A 585 17.63 -3.47 -25.12
C MET A 585 16.50 -2.93 -25.99
N LEU A 586 16.74 -2.78 -27.30
CA LEU A 586 15.71 -2.35 -28.26
C LEU A 586 14.56 -3.36 -28.31
N ALA A 587 14.85 -4.66 -28.37
CA ALA A 587 13.83 -5.70 -28.38
C ALA A 587 12.97 -5.69 -27.12
N VAL A 588 13.57 -5.56 -25.93
CA VAL A 588 12.84 -5.47 -24.65
C VAL A 588 12.01 -4.18 -24.56
N LEU A 589 12.53 -3.04 -25.04
CA LEU A 589 11.78 -1.79 -25.10
C LEU A 589 10.55 -1.93 -26.03
N LEU A 590 10.75 -2.49 -27.22
CA LEU A 590 9.67 -2.75 -28.19
C LEU A 590 8.62 -3.71 -27.62
N LEU A 591 9.01 -4.79 -26.93
CA LEU A 591 8.07 -5.72 -26.27
C LEU A 591 7.23 -5.05 -25.17
N GLY A 592 7.68 -3.91 -24.64
CA GLY A 592 6.93 -3.07 -23.71
C GLY A 592 5.79 -2.30 -24.35
N MET A 593 5.86 -2.10 -25.65
CA MET A 593 4.85 -1.36 -26.42
C MET A 593 3.73 -2.32 -26.84
N ARG A 594 2.46 -1.98 -26.57
CA ARG A 594 1.28 -2.80 -26.93
C ARG A 594 1.25 -3.13 -28.43
N GLY A 595 1.53 -2.14 -29.29
CA GLY A 595 1.53 -2.29 -30.74
C GLY A 595 2.58 -3.28 -31.27
N ALA A 596 3.82 -3.20 -30.75
CA ALA A 596 4.89 -4.11 -31.15
C ALA A 596 4.68 -5.53 -30.60
N ARG A 597 4.13 -5.68 -29.38
CA ARG A 597 3.70 -6.97 -28.84
C ARG A 597 2.63 -7.63 -29.72
N LEU A 598 1.63 -6.85 -30.15
CA LEU A 598 0.59 -7.33 -31.07
C LEU A 598 1.16 -7.71 -32.44
N PHE A 599 2.09 -6.92 -32.98
CA PHE A 599 2.81 -7.25 -34.21
C PHE A 599 3.55 -8.59 -34.08
N LEU A 600 4.26 -8.81 -32.98
CA LEU A 600 4.99 -10.05 -32.73
C LEU A 600 4.05 -11.25 -32.53
N LYS A 601 2.94 -11.09 -31.79
CA LYS A 601 1.89 -12.12 -31.67
C LYS A 601 1.36 -12.52 -33.05
N ASN A 602 1.11 -11.56 -33.94
CA ASN A 602 0.66 -11.82 -35.30
C ASN A 602 1.71 -12.56 -36.17
N LEU A 603 3.00 -12.26 -35.98
CA LEU A 603 4.09 -12.88 -36.74
C LEU A 603 4.37 -14.32 -36.28
N LEU A 604 4.51 -14.52 -34.96
CA LEU A 604 4.82 -15.82 -34.36
C LEU A 604 3.60 -16.74 -34.28
N GLY A 605 2.40 -16.16 -34.15
CA GLY A 605 1.15 -16.89 -33.96
C GLY A 605 1.12 -17.62 -32.63
N TRP A 606 1.62 -17.02 -31.54
CA TRP A 606 1.56 -17.62 -30.20
C TRP A 606 0.40 -17.05 -29.40
N ILE A 607 -0.32 -17.93 -28.71
CA ILE A 607 -1.47 -17.60 -27.85
C ILE A 607 -0.96 -17.49 -26.41
N THR A 608 -1.40 -16.45 -25.70
CA THR A 608 -1.14 -16.28 -24.26
C THR A 608 -2.43 -16.41 -23.47
N PHE A 609 -2.28 -16.78 -22.20
CA PHE A 609 -3.35 -16.99 -21.24
C PHE A 609 -3.14 -16.15 -19.98
N SER A 610 -4.22 -15.91 -19.25
CA SER A 610 -4.20 -15.21 -17.97
C SER A 610 -4.80 -16.01 -16.82
N ASP A 611 -4.33 -15.72 -15.62
CA ASP A 611 -4.76 -16.29 -14.35
C ASP A 611 -5.06 -15.14 -13.39
N THR A 612 -6.32 -15.04 -13.01
CA THR A 612 -6.86 -13.89 -12.29
C THR A 612 -6.58 -14.00 -10.80
N SER A 613 -6.59 -15.22 -10.26
CA SER A 613 -6.25 -15.52 -8.87
C SER A 613 -4.76 -15.25 -8.60
N ARG A 614 -3.89 -15.81 -9.46
CA ARG A 614 -2.42 -15.67 -9.35
C ARG A 614 -1.88 -14.39 -9.98
N GLY A 615 -2.70 -13.60 -10.66
CA GLY A 615 -2.34 -12.31 -11.27
C GLY A 615 -1.39 -12.41 -12.46
N LEU A 616 -1.43 -13.52 -13.22
CA LEU A 616 -0.64 -13.70 -14.44
C LEU A 616 -1.45 -13.16 -15.63
N GLN A 617 -0.88 -12.28 -16.46
CA GLN A 617 -1.62 -11.68 -17.59
C GLN A 617 -1.24 -12.22 -18.97
N ASP A 618 0.04 -12.54 -19.20
CA ASP A 618 0.55 -13.02 -20.49
C ASP A 618 1.49 -14.22 -20.25
N ALA A 619 0.91 -15.39 -19.94
CA ALA A 619 1.66 -16.61 -19.65
C ALA A 619 1.34 -17.74 -20.66
N PRO A 620 2.28 -18.68 -20.90
CA PRO A 620 2.05 -19.81 -21.79
C PRO A 620 1.06 -20.80 -21.14
N ALA A 621 0.26 -21.45 -21.99
CA ALA A 621 -0.80 -22.39 -21.62
C ALA A 621 -0.40 -23.39 -20.51
N LYS A 622 0.75 -24.05 -20.67
CA LYS A 622 1.26 -25.07 -19.75
C LYS A 622 1.47 -24.60 -18.29
N ASN A 623 1.65 -23.29 -18.07
CA ASN A 623 1.88 -22.73 -16.74
C ASN A 623 0.58 -22.19 -16.11
N VAL A 624 -0.48 -22.09 -16.90
CA VAL A 624 -1.74 -21.43 -16.53
C VAL A 624 -2.85 -22.47 -16.35
N LEU A 625 -3.22 -23.19 -17.42
CA LEU A 625 -4.42 -24.03 -17.42
C LEU A 625 -4.47 -25.07 -16.29
N PRO A 626 -3.39 -25.83 -15.98
CA PRO A 626 -3.44 -26.87 -14.94
C PRO A 626 -3.60 -26.35 -13.51
N LEU A 627 -3.46 -25.04 -13.32
CA LEU A 627 -3.45 -24.38 -12.01
C LEU A 627 -4.64 -23.42 -11.88
N TRP A 628 -5.57 -23.42 -12.83
CA TRP A 628 -6.80 -22.64 -12.74
C TRP A 628 -7.72 -23.23 -11.68
N ASP A 629 -8.16 -22.36 -10.77
CA ASP A 629 -9.37 -22.58 -10.00
C ASP A 629 -10.55 -22.08 -10.86
N VAL A 630 -11.22 -23.03 -11.51
CA VAL A 630 -12.19 -22.73 -12.57
C VAL A 630 -13.39 -21.94 -12.04
N ASP A 631 -13.81 -22.21 -10.80
CA ASP A 631 -14.93 -21.51 -10.15
C ASP A 631 -14.55 -20.05 -9.83
N LYS A 632 -13.33 -19.82 -9.32
CA LYS A 632 -12.81 -18.45 -9.11
C LYS A 632 -12.63 -17.70 -10.42
N GLU A 633 -12.09 -18.34 -11.46
CA GLU A 633 -11.93 -17.73 -12.77
C GLU A 633 -13.30 -17.33 -13.36
N ALA A 634 -14.31 -18.20 -13.27
CA ALA A 634 -15.67 -17.87 -13.71
C ALA A 634 -16.27 -16.70 -12.90
N LYS A 635 -16.09 -16.71 -11.57
CA LYS A 635 -16.49 -15.60 -10.69
C LYS A 635 -15.84 -14.27 -11.12
N HIS A 636 -14.52 -14.25 -11.35
CA HIS A 636 -13.80 -13.03 -11.71
C HIS A 636 -14.11 -12.52 -13.13
N ARG A 637 -14.27 -13.44 -14.08
CA ARG A 637 -14.42 -13.11 -15.51
C ARG A 637 -15.84 -12.75 -15.91
N VAL A 638 -16.83 -13.34 -15.24
CA VAL A 638 -18.24 -13.16 -15.59
C VAL A 638 -18.97 -12.36 -14.52
N TRP A 639 -19.01 -12.88 -13.29
CA TRP A 639 -19.83 -12.29 -12.23
C TRP A 639 -19.29 -10.93 -11.76
N GLN A 640 -18.05 -10.87 -11.28
CA GLN A 640 -17.45 -9.61 -10.81
C GLN A 640 -17.23 -8.62 -11.96
N ALA A 641 -16.86 -9.10 -13.15
CA ALA A 641 -16.68 -8.25 -14.33
C ALA A 641 -17.99 -7.55 -14.72
N PHE A 642 -19.13 -8.24 -14.65
CA PHE A 642 -20.44 -7.64 -14.86
C PHE A 642 -20.70 -6.51 -13.87
N TRP A 643 -20.55 -6.77 -12.56
CA TRP A 643 -20.78 -5.76 -11.52
C TRP A 643 -19.84 -4.56 -11.66
N ARG A 644 -18.55 -4.78 -11.95
CA ARG A 644 -17.59 -3.69 -12.20
C ARG A 644 -18.01 -2.82 -13.39
N SER A 645 -18.51 -3.43 -14.46
CA SER A 645 -18.96 -2.73 -15.67
C SER A 645 -20.22 -1.91 -15.40
N LEU A 646 -21.18 -2.49 -14.69
CA LEU A 646 -22.44 -1.86 -14.32
C LEU A 646 -22.23 -0.66 -13.40
N LEU A 647 -21.40 -0.82 -12.36
CA LEU A 647 -21.12 0.27 -11.40
C LEU A 647 -20.27 1.39 -12.04
N LEU A 648 -19.44 1.05 -13.04
CA LEU A 648 -18.73 2.05 -13.86
C LEU A 648 -19.72 2.87 -14.69
N GLU A 649 -20.69 2.22 -15.34
CA GLU A 649 -21.75 2.91 -16.09
C GLU A 649 -22.53 3.89 -15.22
N MET A 650 -22.92 3.44 -14.03
CA MET A 650 -23.62 4.26 -13.05
C MET A 650 -22.80 5.49 -12.64
N ALA A 651 -21.50 5.31 -12.39
CA ALA A 651 -20.60 6.42 -12.05
C ALA A 651 -20.41 7.41 -13.21
N GLN A 652 -20.40 6.94 -14.46
CA GLN A 652 -20.31 7.81 -15.64
C GLN A 652 -21.61 8.61 -15.82
N ASN A 653 -22.76 7.99 -15.62
CA ASN A 653 -24.06 8.63 -15.75
C ASN A 653 -24.31 9.71 -14.67
N SER A 654 -23.77 9.53 -13.45
CA SER A 654 -23.84 10.55 -12.41
C SER A 654 -22.92 11.75 -12.69
N SER A 655 -21.71 11.52 -13.21
CA SER A 655 -20.72 12.59 -13.50
C SER A 655 -21.09 13.53 -14.65
N ASN A 656 -22.05 13.15 -15.51
CA ASN A 656 -22.58 14.04 -16.55
C ASN A 656 -23.54 15.12 -16.01
N SER A 657 -23.99 14.99 -14.76
CA SER A 657 -24.63 16.07 -14.02
C SER A 657 -23.53 16.92 -13.35
N LYS A 658 -23.59 18.26 -13.46
CA LYS A 658 -22.59 19.19 -12.89
C LYS A 658 -22.63 19.24 -11.34
N ALA A 659 -22.52 18.09 -10.67
CA ALA A 659 -22.39 17.99 -9.22
C ALA A 659 -20.91 17.86 -8.83
N ASP A 660 -20.60 18.33 -7.62
CA ASP A 660 -19.25 18.56 -7.08
C ASP A 660 -18.27 17.39 -7.27
N ALA A 661 -17.00 17.73 -7.55
CA ALA A 661 -15.89 16.79 -7.71
C ALA A 661 -15.52 15.97 -6.45
N ASP A 662 -16.24 16.18 -5.34
CA ASP A 662 -16.05 15.52 -4.04
C ASP A 662 -17.10 14.43 -3.74
N GLU A 663 -18.08 14.18 -4.62
CA GLU A 663 -19.11 13.16 -4.39
C GLU A 663 -18.54 11.73 -4.51
N LEU A 664 -18.68 10.93 -3.45
CA LEU A 664 -18.21 9.53 -3.41
C LEU A 664 -19.02 8.69 -4.39
N THR A 665 -18.43 8.32 -5.52
CA THR A 665 -19.10 7.47 -6.51
C THR A 665 -19.19 6.01 -6.06
N VAL A 666 -20.16 5.28 -6.61
CA VAL A 666 -20.37 3.84 -6.36
C VAL A 666 -19.10 3.02 -6.66
N ALA A 667 -18.33 3.41 -7.69
CA ALA A 667 -17.06 2.77 -8.04
C ALA A 667 -15.97 2.96 -6.96
N HIS A 668 -15.85 4.17 -6.39
CA HIS A 668 -14.92 4.42 -5.28
C HIS A 668 -15.34 3.64 -4.03
N ARG A 669 -16.65 3.50 -3.79
CA ARG A 669 -17.15 2.76 -2.64
C ARG A 669 -16.88 1.25 -2.76
N LEU A 670 -17.09 0.64 -3.94
CA LEU A 670 -16.73 -0.76 -4.17
C LEU A 670 -15.24 -1.01 -3.92
N GLU A 671 -14.38 -0.12 -4.39
CA GLU A 671 -12.94 -0.23 -4.15
C GLU A 671 -12.59 -0.17 -2.66
N ALA A 672 -13.21 0.74 -1.90
CA ALA A 672 -13.01 0.80 -0.45
C ALA A 672 -13.40 -0.52 0.23
N LEU A 673 -14.46 -1.20 -0.24
CA LEU A 673 -14.84 -2.53 0.25
C LEU A 673 -13.81 -3.60 -0.14
N GLU A 674 -13.32 -3.61 -1.39
CA GLU A 674 -12.25 -4.52 -1.82
C GLU A 674 -10.98 -4.34 -0.98
N GLN A 675 -10.57 -3.10 -0.70
CA GLN A 675 -9.41 -2.81 0.16
C GLN A 675 -9.63 -3.24 1.61
N ALA A 676 -10.84 -3.06 2.14
CA ALA A 676 -11.18 -3.53 3.48
C ALA A 676 -11.06 -5.06 3.60
N VAL A 677 -11.45 -5.79 2.54
CA VAL A 677 -11.28 -7.25 2.46
C VAL A 677 -9.81 -7.64 2.29
N VAL A 678 -9.04 -6.97 1.45
CA VAL A 678 -7.59 -7.23 1.31
C VAL A 678 -6.86 -6.99 2.65
N ALA A 679 -7.26 -5.96 3.40
CA ALA A 679 -6.68 -5.65 4.70
C ALA A 679 -7.06 -6.68 5.78
N SER A 680 -8.33 -7.12 5.80
CA SER A 680 -8.88 -7.88 6.94
C SER A 680 -9.09 -9.38 6.66
N GLY A 681 -9.30 -9.77 5.41
CA GLY A 681 -9.62 -11.13 4.98
C GLY A 681 -11.12 -11.48 5.01
N VAL A 682 -11.52 -12.45 4.19
CA VAL A 682 -12.92 -12.90 4.04
C VAL A 682 -13.45 -13.56 5.30
N HIS A 683 -12.57 -14.20 6.08
CA HIS A 683 -12.94 -14.76 7.36
C HIS A 683 -13.47 -13.67 8.31
N ARG A 684 -12.79 -12.52 8.36
CA ARG A 684 -13.21 -11.37 9.18
C ARG A 684 -14.47 -10.71 8.64
N VAL A 685 -14.65 -10.65 7.33
CA VAL A 685 -15.92 -10.21 6.71
C VAL A 685 -17.07 -11.12 7.15
N ARG A 686 -16.89 -12.44 7.13
CA ARG A 686 -17.91 -13.39 7.58
C ARG A 686 -18.23 -13.23 9.07
N LEU A 687 -17.22 -13.06 9.92
CA LEU A 687 -17.42 -12.79 11.35
C LEU A 687 -18.14 -11.46 11.58
N HIS A 688 -17.84 -10.44 10.77
CA HIS A 688 -18.53 -9.17 10.83
C HIS A 688 -20.05 -9.34 10.69
N TRP A 689 -20.50 -10.07 9.67
CA TRP A 689 -21.93 -10.33 9.44
C TRP A 689 -22.57 -11.20 10.50
N ARG A 690 -21.88 -12.24 10.99
CA ARG A 690 -22.37 -13.04 12.14
C ARG A 690 -22.56 -12.19 13.40
N GLY A 691 -21.64 -11.26 13.65
CA GLY A 691 -21.75 -10.32 14.76
C GLY A 691 -22.85 -9.27 14.56
N GLU A 692 -23.22 -8.97 13.32
CA GLU A 692 -24.34 -8.07 12.99
C GLU A 692 -25.70 -8.75 13.18
N GLU A 693 -25.79 -10.05 12.85
CA GLU A 693 -26.98 -10.87 13.11
C GLU A 693 -27.22 -11.11 14.61
N ASN A 694 -26.13 -11.17 15.39
CA ASN A 694 -26.21 -11.30 16.84
C ASN A 694 -26.60 -9.96 17.49
N ALA A 695 -27.83 -9.87 18.00
CA ALA A 695 -28.37 -8.66 18.63
C ALA A 695 -27.47 -8.12 19.76
N TYR A 696 -26.91 -9.00 20.60
CA TYR A 696 -26.01 -8.60 21.68
C TYR A 696 -24.73 -7.96 21.11
N THR A 697 -24.06 -8.62 20.15
CA THR A 697 -22.82 -8.12 19.56
C THR A 697 -23.02 -6.82 18.79
N SER A 698 -24.08 -6.70 17.98
CA SER A 698 -24.43 -5.46 17.28
C SER A 698 -24.65 -4.30 18.28
N LYS A 699 -25.34 -4.56 19.41
CA LYS A 699 -25.53 -3.56 20.48
C LYS A 699 -24.23 -3.15 21.16
N VAL A 700 -23.32 -4.09 21.41
CA VAL A 700 -21.97 -3.77 21.95
C VAL A 700 -21.18 -2.93 20.96
N ARG A 701 -21.18 -3.26 19.66
CA ARG A 701 -20.52 -2.47 18.61
C ARG A 701 -21.05 -1.03 18.58
N GLN A 702 -22.37 -0.87 18.62
CA GLN A 702 -23.03 0.43 18.66
C GLN A 702 -22.63 1.22 19.92
N ALA A 703 -22.66 0.58 21.10
CA ALA A 703 -22.29 1.21 22.36
C ALA A 703 -20.81 1.65 22.38
N THR A 704 -19.91 0.79 21.92
CA THR A 704 -18.46 1.10 21.83
C THR A 704 -18.21 2.30 20.93
N ARG A 705 -18.83 2.35 19.75
CA ARG A 705 -18.71 3.50 18.84
C ARG A 705 -19.25 4.79 19.46
N ALA A 706 -20.45 4.72 20.05
CA ALA A 706 -21.11 5.89 20.62
C ALA A 706 -20.41 6.42 21.89
N ALA A 707 -19.78 5.56 22.67
CA ALA A 707 -19.29 5.92 24.00
C ALA A 707 -17.77 6.08 24.11
N LEU A 708 -16.99 5.33 23.32
CA LEU A 708 -15.53 5.24 23.48
C LEU A 708 -14.72 5.82 22.32
N GLU A 709 -15.27 5.99 21.12
CA GLU A 709 -14.51 6.52 19.98
C GLU A 709 -13.96 7.94 20.26
N GLY A 710 -12.64 8.12 20.17
CA GLY A 710 -11.95 9.35 20.56
C GLY A 710 -10.78 9.11 21.53
N VAL A 711 -10.47 10.13 22.34
CA VAL A 711 -9.36 10.12 23.31
C VAL A 711 -9.78 9.63 24.69
N ASP A 712 -8.80 9.39 25.57
CA ASP A 712 -8.97 9.00 26.97
C ASP A 712 -9.66 7.63 27.16
N VAL A 713 -9.35 6.71 26.25
CA VAL A 713 -9.74 5.30 26.32
C VAL A 713 -8.63 4.51 27.02
N PHE A 714 -9.03 3.54 27.83
CA PHE A 714 -8.11 2.67 28.57
C PHE A 714 -8.14 1.25 28.01
N TRP A 715 -6.97 0.66 27.79
CA TRP A 715 -6.82 -0.74 27.37
C TRP A 715 -5.49 -1.33 27.84
N ASP A 716 -5.54 -2.35 28.68
CA ASP A 716 -4.38 -2.95 29.35
C ASP A 716 -3.98 -4.32 28.78
N ASP A 717 -4.56 -4.74 27.67
CA ASP A 717 -4.33 -6.07 27.09
C ASP A 717 -3.28 -6.02 25.97
N ALA A 718 -2.12 -6.64 26.23
CA ALA A 718 -1.01 -6.72 25.29
C ALA A 718 -1.27 -7.66 24.10
N SER A 719 -2.30 -8.52 24.15
CA SER A 719 -2.52 -9.56 23.11
C SER A 719 -2.87 -9.01 21.73
N GLY A 720 -3.25 -7.72 21.64
CA GLY A 720 -3.50 -7.03 20.38
C GLY A 720 -2.33 -6.22 19.84
N ALA A 721 -1.24 -6.07 20.60
CA ALA A 721 -0.08 -5.27 20.24
C ALA A 721 0.79 -5.98 19.18
N ARG A 722 1.39 -5.20 18.27
CA ARG A 722 2.07 -5.72 17.07
C ARG A 722 3.28 -6.61 17.37
N ASP A 723 4.02 -6.31 18.42
CA ASP A 723 5.18 -7.07 18.89
C ASP A 723 4.84 -8.02 20.05
N GLY A 724 3.56 -8.10 20.43
CA GLY A 724 3.07 -8.90 21.56
C GLY A 724 3.43 -8.32 22.93
N HIS A 725 4.02 -7.13 22.99
CA HIS A 725 4.38 -6.43 24.22
C HIS A 725 3.66 -5.08 24.30
N LEU A 726 3.31 -4.66 25.52
CA LEU A 726 2.71 -3.36 25.75
C LEU A 726 3.70 -2.50 26.53
N ASP A 727 4.29 -1.52 25.83
CA ASP A 727 5.27 -0.59 26.41
C ASP A 727 4.59 0.62 27.08
N SER A 728 3.29 0.80 26.87
CA SER A 728 2.50 1.87 27.51
C SER A 728 2.44 1.67 29.02
N LYS A 729 2.85 2.68 29.78
CA LYS A 729 2.78 2.67 31.25
C LYS A 729 1.40 3.12 31.74
N SER A 730 0.79 4.06 31.04
CA SER A 730 -0.54 4.59 31.39
C SER A 730 -1.69 3.70 30.94
N CYS A 731 -1.48 2.90 29.88
CA CYS A 731 -2.50 2.15 29.15
C CYS A 731 -3.64 3.02 28.58
N PHE A 732 -3.45 4.34 28.54
CA PHE A 732 -4.39 5.31 27.97
C PHE A 732 -3.99 5.71 26.55
N GLY A 733 -4.98 6.08 25.76
CA GLY A 733 -4.78 6.46 24.37
C GLY A 733 -6.03 6.90 23.63
N LYS A 734 -5.87 7.02 22.32
CA LYS A 734 -6.94 7.23 21.35
C LYS A 734 -7.45 5.88 20.86
N MET A 735 -8.76 5.73 20.73
CA MET A 735 -9.38 4.60 20.03
C MET A 735 -10.24 5.11 18.87
N TYR A 736 -10.16 4.46 17.72
CA TYR A 736 -11.10 4.68 16.61
C TYR A 736 -11.65 3.36 16.09
N VAL A 737 -12.83 3.43 15.45
CA VAL A 737 -13.59 2.26 15.01
C VAL A 737 -13.56 2.17 13.50
N LEU A 738 -13.09 1.05 12.98
CA LEU A 738 -13.32 0.68 11.59
C LEU A 738 -14.64 -0.09 11.51
N PRO A 739 -15.68 0.45 10.84
CA PRO A 739 -17.02 -0.12 10.90
C PRO A 739 -17.14 -1.41 10.07
N TYR A 740 -16.33 -1.58 9.03
CA TYR A 740 -16.38 -2.74 8.13
C TYR A 740 -14.98 -3.16 7.61
N PRO A 741 -14.60 -4.44 7.79
CA PRO A 741 -15.08 -5.33 8.84
C PRO A 741 -14.87 -4.72 10.23
N PHE A 742 -15.83 -4.91 11.14
CA PHE A 742 -15.81 -4.23 12.44
C PHE A 742 -14.57 -4.57 13.27
N HIS A 743 -13.81 -3.55 13.68
CA HIS A 743 -12.78 -3.65 14.71
C HIS A 743 -12.43 -2.26 15.28
N CYS A 744 -11.84 -2.25 16.47
CA CYS A 744 -11.32 -1.04 17.11
C CYS A 744 -9.80 -1.05 17.05
N VAL A 745 -9.20 0.12 16.81
CA VAL A 745 -7.74 0.30 16.89
C VAL A 745 -7.44 1.25 18.04
N MET A 746 -6.65 0.75 18.98
CA MET A 746 -6.16 1.49 20.13
C MET A 746 -4.75 2.01 19.83
N VAL A 747 -4.52 3.30 20.02
CA VAL A 747 -3.23 4.00 19.82
C VAL A 747 -2.84 4.64 21.14
N TYR A 748 -1.75 4.16 21.74
CA TYR A 748 -1.33 4.59 23.07
C TYR A 748 -0.64 5.97 23.05
N ASP A 749 -0.85 6.74 24.13
CA ASP A 749 -0.35 8.12 24.26
C ASP A 749 1.18 8.18 24.47
N ASP A 750 1.70 7.29 25.31
CA ASP A 750 3.07 7.28 25.85
C ASP A 750 4.01 6.26 25.18
N SER A 751 3.50 5.45 24.24
CA SER A 751 4.31 4.50 23.46
C SER A 751 4.05 4.58 21.95
N LYS A 752 4.79 3.78 21.19
CA LYS A 752 4.59 3.62 19.74
C LYS A 752 3.61 2.49 19.42
N ASP A 753 3.03 1.87 20.44
CA ASP A 753 2.23 0.67 20.26
C ASP A 753 0.84 1.02 19.74
N GLU A 754 0.29 0.05 19.02
CA GLU A 754 -1.07 0.04 18.50
C GLU A 754 -1.63 -1.35 18.78
N ALA A 755 -2.86 -1.42 19.26
CA ALA A 755 -3.54 -2.69 19.51
C ALA A 755 -4.86 -2.79 18.74
N ILE A 756 -5.09 -3.95 18.11
CA ILE A 756 -6.34 -4.23 17.42
C ILE A 756 -7.27 -5.01 18.37
N VAL A 757 -8.45 -4.44 18.65
CA VAL A 757 -9.48 -5.06 19.48
C VAL A 757 -10.67 -5.45 18.61
N ARG A 758 -11.09 -6.71 18.72
CA ARG A 758 -12.19 -7.28 17.93
C ARG A 758 -13.27 -7.90 18.81
N ASP A 759 -14.38 -8.28 18.19
CA ASP A 759 -15.50 -8.94 18.82
C ASP A 759 -15.39 -10.47 18.86
N ASP A 760 -14.40 -11.07 18.20
CA ASP A 760 -14.12 -12.51 18.28
C ASP A 760 -13.94 -12.97 19.73
N ALA A 761 -14.74 -13.97 20.11
CA ALA A 761 -14.62 -14.71 21.35
C ALA A 761 -14.11 -16.12 21.01
N GLU A 762 -12.99 -16.53 21.60
CA GLU A 762 -12.64 -17.95 21.68
C GLU A 762 -13.77 -18.69 22.40
N PRO A 763 -14.06 -19.97 22.11
CA PRO A 763 -15.18 -20.73 22.70
C PRO A 763 -15.25 -20.73 24.24
N HIS A 764 -14.17 -20.31 24.91
CA HIS A 764 -14.01 -20.29 26.36
C HIS A 764 -13.61 -18.90 26.93
N GLN A 765 -13.65 -17.83 26.15
CA GLN A 765 -13.27 -16.49 26.61
C GLN A 765 -14.32 -15.43 26.27
N GLN A 766 -14.43 -14.44 27.15
CA GLN A 766 -15.28 -13.27 26.97
C GLN A 766 -14.83 -12.45 25.74
N SER A 767 -15.79 -11.90 24.98
CA SER A 767 -15.50 -11.05 23.82
C SER A 767 -14.60 -9.88 24.24
N LYS A 768 -13.45 -9.71 23.56
CA LYS A 768 -12.49 -8.62 23.87
C LYS A 768 -13.11 -7.25 23.69
N LEU A 769 -14.01 -7.08 22.72
CA LEU A 769 -14.78 -5.85 22.54
C LEU A 769 -15.67 -5.55 23.74
N ALA A 770 -16.35 -6.56 24.30
CA ALA A 770 -17.14 -6.39 25.51
C ALA A 770 -16.24 -6.03 26.70
N LYS A 771 -15.10 -6.73 26.88
CA LYS A 771 -14.10 -6.40 27.90
C LYS A 771 -13.65 -4.94 27.77
N LEU A 772 -13.30 -4.47 26.58
CA LEU A 772 -12.91 -3.08 26.32
C LEU A 772 -14.00 -2.10 26.74
N LEU A 773 -15.24 -2.34 26.29
CA LEU A 773 -16.38 -1.49 26.63
C LEU A 773 -16.53 -1.37 28.15
N LEU A 774 -16.59 -2.52 28.83
CA LEU A 774 -16.91 -2.60 30.25
C LEU A 774 -15.79 -2.09 31.15
N LEU A 775 -14.53 -2.40 30.82
CA LEU A 775 -13.36 -1.92 31.55
C LEU A 775 -13.38 -0.39 31.67
N ASN A 776 -13.76 0.28 30.59
CA ASN A 776 -13.84 1.73 30.47
C ASN A 776 -15.01 2.38 31.26
N PHE A 777 -15.91 1.58 31.83
CA PHE A 777 -17.00 2.01 32.71
C PHE A 777 -16.88 1.46 34.14
N THR A 778 -15.71 0.93 34.50
CA THR A 778 -15.41 0.62 35.91
C THR A 778 -15.15 1.91 36.70
N PRO A 779 -15.57 2.00 37.99
CA PRO A 779 -15.39 3.21 38.80
C PRO A 779 -13.94 3.73 38.81
N LYS A 780 -12.97 2.81 38.91
CA LYS A 780 -11.54 3.14 38.88
C LYS A 780 -11.11 3.83 37.58
N ILE A 781 -11.53 3.31 36.42
CA ILE A 781 -11.14 3.89 35.12
C ILE A 781 -11.92 5.18 34.84
N ILE A 782 -13.18 5.27 35.28
CA ILE A 782 -13.98 6.51 35.19
C ILE A 782 -13.31 7.64 35.97
N ALA A 783 -12.83 7.39 37.19
CA ALA A 783 -12.11 8.39 37.99
C ALA A 783 -10.85 8.89 37.26
N LYS A 784 -10.04 7.97 36.73
CA LYS A 784 -8.84 8.30 35.93
C LYS A 784 -9.17 9.10 34.67
N ARG A 785 -10.21 8.71 33.94
CA ARG A 785 -10.68 9.46 32.75
C ARG A 785 -11.14 10.86 33.13
N THR A 786 -11.92 10.98 34.19
CA THR A 786 -12.45 12.27 34.66
C THR A 786 -11.29 13.21 35.03
N LEU A 787 -10.28 12.71 35.74
CA LEU A 787 -9.05 13.48 36.04
C LEU A 787 -8.40 14.01 34.76
N ARG A 788 -8.25 13.16 33.73
CA ARG A 788 -7.66 13.56 32.44
C ARG A 788 -8.50 14.63 31.74
N GLN A 789 -9.82 14.46 31.72
CA GLN A 789 -10.75 15.41 31.12
C GLN A 789 -10.73 16.77 31.84
N LYS A 790 -10.67 16.79 33.19
CA LYS A 790 -10.50 18.03 33.97
C LYS A 790 -9.24 18.77 33.51
N LEU A 791 -8.10 18.08 33.39
CA LEU A 791 -6.84 18.69 32.93
C LEU A 791 -6.94 19.24 31.50
N ARG A 792 -7.60 18.53 30.57
CA ARG A 792 -7.85 19.03 29.21
C ARG A 792 -8.68 20.31 29.22
N VAL A 793 -9.72 20.38 30.05
CA VAL A 793 -10.56 21.57 30.19
C VAL A 793 -9.74 22.77 30.69
N LEU A 794 -8.99 22.59 31.78
CA LEU A 794 -8.12 23.65 32.32
C LEU A 794 -7.10 24.15 31.29
N SER A 795 -6.54 23.22 30.51
CA SER A 795 -5.62 23.56 29.40
C SER A 795 -6.32 24.33 28.28
N SER A 796 -7.51 23.90 27.85
CA SER A 796 -8.24 24.54 26.75
C SER A 796 -8.67 25.97 27.07
N GLN A 797 -8.99 26.24 28.34
CA GLN A 797 -9.41 27.56 28.82
C GLN A 797 -8.25 28.44 29.29
N ALA A 798 -7.01 27.91 29.26
CA ALA A 798 -5.81 28.58 29.77
C ALA A 798 -6.02 29.15 31.19
N THR A 799 -6.63 28.35 32.07
CA THR A 799 -7.04 28.79 33.40
C THR A 799 -5.83 29.13 34.27
N SER A 800 -5.83 30.33 34.84
CA SER A 800 -4.81 30.75 35.81
C SER A 800 -5.07 30.10 37.17
N ILE A 801 -4.09 29.36 37.67
CA ILE A 801 -4.16 28.59 38.92
C ILE A 801 -3.14 29.16 39.90
N HIS A 802 -3.60 29.51 41.10
CA HIS A 802 -2.71 29.99 42.15
C HIS A 802 -2.03 28.80 42.84
N PHE A 803 -0.83 28.46 42.36
CA PHE A 803 -0.04 27.32 42.83
C PHE A 803 1.41 27.77 43.05
N PRO A 804 1.69 28.49 44.16
CA PRO A 804 2.96 29.17 44.34
C PRO A 804 4.10 28.21 44.65
N PHE A 805 5.27 28.50 44.10
CA PHE A 805 6.52 27.79 44.43
C PHE A 805 7.74 28.70 44.21
N ALA A 806 8.90 28.26 44.70
CA ALA A 806 10.16 28.97 44.50
C ALA A 806 11.26 28.01 44.04
N ARG A 807 12.15 28.49 43.17
CA ARG A 807 13.33 27.73 42.73
C ARG A 807 14.54 28.64 42.54
N GLN A 808 15.73 28.05 42.55
CA GLN A 808 16.97 28.76 42.22
C GLN A 808 17.07 28.92 40.70
N GLU A 809 17.32 30.14 40.23
CA GLU A 809 17.58 30.46 38.82
C GLU A 809 18.88 31.22 38.65
N GLN A 810 19.43 31.20 37.44
CA GLN A 810 20.59 31.99 37.06
C GLN A 810 20.17 33.12 36.12
N ALA A 811 20.73 34.31 36.35
CA ALA A 811 20.60 35.45 35.45
C ALA A 811 21.94 36.15 35.28
N THR A 812 22.19 36.64 34.06
CA THR A 812 23.33 37.48 33.77
C THR A 812 22.94 38.93 34.02
N VAL A 813 23.60 39.55 34.99
CA VAL A 813 23.33 40.94 35.42
C VAL A 813 24.56 41.80 35.19
N GLU A 814 24.33 43.09 34.93
CA GLU A 814 25.42 44.07 34.86
C GLU A 814 26.11 44.17 36.23
N ASP A 815 27.42 43.96 36.23
CA ASP A 815 28.27 43.91 37.42
C ASP A 815 29.47 44.87 37.27
N GLY A 816 29.15 46.10 36.87
CA GLY A 816 30.09 47.22 36.75
C GLY A 816 30.67 47.37 35.35
N THR A 817 31.82 48.05 35.26
CA THR A 817 32.54 48.28 34.00
C THR A 817 34.00 47.89 34.14
N VAL A 818 34.59 47.27 33.11
CA VAL A 818 36.01 46.96 33.04
C VAL A 818 36.65 47.81 31.95
N THR A 819 37.73 48.50 32.28
CA THR A 819 38.49 49.28 31.30
C THR A 819 39.52 48.38 30.64
N ARG A 820 39.41 48.20 29.31
CA ARG A 820 40.34 47.40 28.51
C ARG A 820 41.05 48.32 27.53
N THR A 821 42.37 48.29 27.55
CA THR A 821 43.21 49.06 26.62
C THR A 821 43.40 48.24 25.35
N ASP A 822 43.09 48.82 24.19
CA ASP A 822 43.29 48.17 22.89
C ASP A 822 44.77 48.19 22.45
N SER A 823 45.07 47.50 21.35
CA SER A 823 46.43 47.42 20.79
C SER A 823 46.97 48.76 20.27
N GLU A 824 46.15 49.81 20.24
CA GLU A 824 46.52 51.17 19.85
C GLU A 824 46.68 52.11 21.06
N GLY A 825 46.54 51.60 22.29
CA GLY A 825 46.73 52.35 23.52
C GLY A 825 45.49 53.14 24.00
N ASN A 826 44.34 52.96 23.35
CA ASN A 826 43.11 53.63 23.74
C ASN A 826 42.34 52.78 24.78
N ALA A 827 41.95 53.42 25.89
CA ALA A 827 41.16 52.78 26.93
C ALA A 827 39.67 52.75 26.54
N ARG A 828 39.08 51.56 26.38
CA ARG A 828 37.64 51.38 26.19
C ARG A 828 37.01 50.82 27.47
N THR A 829 35.94 51.45 27.92
CA THR A 829 35.14 51.00 29.06
C THR A 829 34.06 50.04 28.55
N GLU A 830 34.14 48.77 28.93
CA GLU A 830 33.14 47.76 28.60
C GLU A 830 32.31 47.41 29.85
N THR A 831 31.00 47.23 29.68
CA THR A 831 30.13 46.78 30.78
C THR A 831 30.47 45.33 31.12
N ARG A 832 30.82 45.09 32.39
CA ARG A 832 31.06 43.76 32.93
C ARG A 832 29.71 43.12 33.24
N TYR A 833 29.55 41.86 32.87
CA TYR A 833 28.40 41.06 33.24
C TYR A 833 28.83 39.90 34.13
N SER A 834 28.04 39.59 35.16
CA SER A 834 28.24 38.43 36.03
C SER A 834 26.98 37.58 36.05
N THR A 835 27.15 36.26 35.96
CA THR A 835 26.05 35.31 36.13
C THR A 835 25.85 35.04 37.61
N VAL A 836 24.66 35.34 38.12
CA VAL A 836 24.30 35.22 39.54
C VAL A 836 23.14 34.26 39.72
N THR A 837 23.20 33.47 40.79
CA THR A 837 22.11 32.60 41.22
C THR A 837 21.21 33.36 42.19
N PHE A 838 19.90 33.32 41.98
CA PHE A 838 18.92 33.98 42.83
C PHE A 838 17.67 33.10 43.01
N THR A 839 16.93 33.31 44.09
CA THR A 839 15.65 32.64 44.32
C THR A 839 14.56 33.36 43.53
N CYS A 840 13.95 32.67 42.58
CA CYS A 840 12.80 33.16 41.84
C CYS A 840 11.52 32.57 42.43
N HIS A 841 10.54 33.43 42.70
CA HIS A 841 9.22 33.10 43.22
C HIS A 841 8.18 33.16 42.09
N TYR A 842 7.28 32.19 42.07
CA TYR A 842 6.21 32.04 41.10
C TYR A 842 4.87 31.91 41.84
N THR A 843 3.79 32.49 41.33
CA THR A 843 2.48 32.51 42.02
C THR A 843 1.38 31.83 41.22
N CYS A 844 1.25 32.16 39.94
CA CYS A 844 0.15 31.71 39.09
C CYS A 844 0.67 30.95 37.86
N GLY A 845 0.29 29.68 37.76
CA GLY A 845 0.61 28.83 36.62
C GLY A 845 -0.61 28.52 35.77
N VAL A 846 -0.37 28.14 34.51
CA VAL A 846 -1.38 27.66 33.57
C VAL A 846 -0.99 26.24 33.17
N ILE A 847 -1.92 25.30 33.30
CA ILE A 847 -1.70 23.92 32.87
C ILE A 847 -1.83 23.86 31.34
N HIS A 848 -0.92 23.15 30.68
CA HIS A 848 -1.08 22.76 29.29
C HIS A 848 -1.02 21.24 29.14
N VAL A 849 -1.93 20.69 28.33
CA VAL A 849 -1.94 19.28 27.92
C VAL A 849 -1.56 19.23 26.45
N ALA A 850 -0.32 18.89 26.17
CA ALA A 850 0.19 18.77 24.81
C ALA A 850 -0.21 17.43 24.18
N THR A 851 -0.63 17.48 22.92
CA THR A 851 -0.94 16.32 22.09
C THR A 851 -0.05 16.29 20.85
N LYS A 852 0.11 15.12 20.21
CA LYS A 852 0.80 15.03 18.91
C LYS A 852 0.01 15.69 17.78
N GLY A 853 -1.21 16.17 18.05
CA GLY A 853 -2.11 16.82 17.11
C GLY A 853 -2.00 18.34 17.03
N ASP A 854 -1.42 18.98 18.04
CA ASP A 854 -1.53 20.44 18.24
C ASP A 854 -0.97 21.23 17.05
N ALA A 855 0.15 20.79 16.47
CA ALA A 855 0.76 21.40 15.30
C ALA A 855 -0.15 21.38 14.05
N ASN A 856 -1.00 20.35 13.94
CA ASN A 856 -1.85 20.10 12.77
C ASN A 856 -3.35 20.30 13.07
N ARG A 857 -3.70 20.83 14.24
CA ARG A 857 -5.09 21.05 14.71
C ARG A 857 -5.97 19.79 14.62
N ARG A 858 -5.40 18.62 14.93
CA ARG A 858 -6.17 17.37 15.04
C ARG A 858 -6.91 17.38 16.38
N ILE A 859 -8.21 17.17 16.35
CA ILE A 859 -9.10 17.35 17.51
C ILE A 859 -8.94 16.16 18.47
N MET A 860 -8.85 14.94 17.91
CA MET A 860 -8.78 13.70 18.68
C MET A 860 -7.41 13.04 18.53
N ALA A 861 -6.33 13.80 18.69
CA ALA A 861 -4.98 13.26 18.56
C ALA A 861 -4.51 12.51 19.81
N GLU A 862 -3.64 11.54 19.56
CA GLU A 862 -2.90 10.82 20.58
C GLU A 862 -1.89 11.73 21.30
N GLY A 863 -1.61 11.43 22.56
CA GLY A 863 -0.70 12.18 23.42
C GLY A 863 -1.42 12.82 24.61
N PHE A 864 -0.73 12.80 25.75
CA PHE A 864 -1.19 13.37 27.01
C PHE A 864 0.01 13.81 27.86
N GLU A 865 0.74 14.83 27.38
CA GLU A 865 1.88 15.38 28.10
C GLU A 865 1.44 16.65 28.85
N VAL A 866 1.48 16.59 30.18
CA VAL A 866 0.98 17.67 31.05
C VAL A 866 2.15 18.46 31.62
N ASN A 867 2.11 19.77 31.45
CA ASN A 867 3.05 20.69 32.10
C ASN A 867 2.29 21.89 32.70
N MET A 868 2.94 22.62 33.59
CA MET A 868 2.43 23.86 34.16
C MET A 868 3.41 24.99 33.87
N THR A 869 2.95 25.99 33.11
CA THR A 869 3.75 27.14 32.70
C THR A 869 3.41 28.35 33.57
N TYR A 870 4.44 28.94 34.15
CA TYR A 870 4.39 30.19 34.91
C TYR A 870 5.03 31.31 34.10
N ARG A 871 4.48 32.52 34.19
CA ARG A 871 5.00 33.70 33.46
C ARG A 871 5.19 34.93 34.35
N ASP A 872 4.98 34.75 35.64
CA ASP A 872 4.92 35.79 36.67
C ASP A 872 6.12 35.78 37.60
N GLY A 873 7.20 35.06 37.23
CA GLY A 873 8.32 34.85 38.14
C GLY A 873 9.06 36.13 38.48
N TYR A 874 9.37 36.32 39.76
CA TYR A 874 10.10 37.47 40.27
C TYR A 874 11.16 37.10 41.30
N GLY A 875 12.24 37.88 41.38
CA GLY A 875 13.27 37.71 42.39
C GLY A 875 14.38 38.74 42.28
N ASP A 876 15.17 38.85 43.35
CA ASP A 876 16.23 39.85 43.46
C ASP A 876 17.60 39.20 43.26
N ALA A 877 18.30 39.64 42.22
CA ALA A 877 19.62 39.17 41.87
C ALA A 877 20.68 40.20 42.28
N VAL A 878 21.62 39.81 43.15
CA VAL A 878 22.65 40.73 43.67
C VAL A 878 23.94 40.57 42.87
N ALA A 879 24.39 41.65 42.23
CA ALA A 879 25.62 41.66 41.46
C ALA A 879 26.85 41.55 42.39
N PRO A 880 27.78 40.60 42.18
CA PRO A 880 28.78 40.22 43.17
C PRO A 880 29.90 41.25 43.36
N HIS A 881 30.23 42.06 42.34
CA HIS A 881 31.25 43.11 42.48
C HIS A 881 30.66 44.46 42.87
N THR A 882 29.50 44.82 42.31
CA THR A 882 28.90 46.14 42.54
C THR A 882 27.94 46.17 43.74
N GLY A 883 27.46 45.01 44.20
CA GLY A 883 26.40 44.91 45.22
C GLY A 883 25.04 45.42 44.74
N LYS A 884 24.91 45.80 43.46
CA LYS A 884 23.68 46.33 42.87
C LYS A 884 22.62 45.23 42.83
N VAL A 885 21.45 45.50 43.40
CA VAL A 885 20.28 44.62 43.32
C VAL A 885 19.58 44.84 41.98
N HIS A 886 19.40 43.76 41.24
CA HIS A 886 18.65 43.72 39.99
C HIS A 886 17.33 42.99 40.25
N HIS A 887 16.23 43.73 40.15
CA HIS A 887 14.88 43.18 40.27
C HIS A 887 14.48 42.51 38.97
N LEU A 888 14.48 41.18 38.96
CA LEU A 888 14.11 40.38 37.80
C LEU A 888 12.62 40.05 37.90
N GLN A 889 11.88 40.28 36.80
CA GLN A 889 10.44 40.05 36.70
C GLN A 889 10.10 39.36 35.39
N ASN A 890 8.86 38.85 35.29
CA ASN A 890 8.33 38.12 34.13
C ASN A 890 9.20 36.91 33.74
N ARG A 891 9.81 36.26 34.73
CA ARG A 891 10.52 34.99 34.53
C ARG A 891 9.50 33.91 34.18
N VAL A 892 9.93 32.98 33.33
CA VAL A 892 9.09 31.89 32.83
C VAL A 892 9.63 30.57 33.37
N ALA A 893 8.75 29.75 33.92
CA ALA A 893 9.05 28.40 34.35
C ALA A 893 8.06 27.41 33.77
N ASP A 894 8.57 26.37 33.11
CA ASP A 894 7.78 25.21 32.70
C ASP A 894 8.09 24.07 33.67
N MET A 895 7.08 23.60 34.37
CA MET A 895 7.18 22.54 35.37
C MET A 895 6.50 21.27 34.85
N GLY A 896 7.14 20.11 35.09
CA GLY A 896 6.63 18.81 34.65
C GLY A 896 5.40 18.32 35.44
N PRO A 897 4.84 17.16 35.06
CA PRO A 897 3.65 16.59 35.70
C PRO A 897 3.84 16.28 37.19
N GLU A 898 5.07 16.00 37.63
CA GLU A 898 5.41 15.76 39.04
C GLU A 898 5.15 16.99 39.92
N HIS A 899 5.25 18.20 39.37
CA HIS A 899 5.03 19.45 40.12
C HIS A 899 3.58 19.60 40.58
N ILE A 900 2.64 19.18 39.74
CA ILE A 900 1.21 19.16 40.06
C ILE A 900 0.78 17.85 40.73
N GLY A 901 1.73 16.96 41.05
CA GLY A 901 1.45 15.66 41.66
C GLY A 901 0.78 14.64 40.73
N LEU A 902 0.93 14.76 39.41
CA LEU A 902 0.40 13.80 38.44
C LEU A 902 1.37 12.62 38.28
N THR A 903 0.90 11.40 38.55
CA THR A 903 1.69 10.17 38.40
C THR A 903 1.25 9.36 37.17
N PRO A 904 2.08 8.44 36.64
CA PRO A 904 1.68 7.55 35.55
C PRO A 904 0.45 6.67 35.88
N ALA A 905 0.16 6.44 37.16
CA ALA A 905 -1.02 5.70 37.60
C ALA A 905 -2.33 6.47 37.36
N MET A 906 -2.27 7.78 37.09
CA MET A 906 -3.42 8.68 36.89
C MET A 906 -4.35 8.76 38.11
N GLU A 907 -3.79 8.70 39.31
CA GLU A 907 -4.52 8.83 40.57
C GLU A 907 -4.49 10.28 41.07
N GLU A 908 -5.56 10.70 41.74
CA GLU A 908 -5.73 12.08 42.22
C GLU A 908 -4.86 12.28 43.48
N SER A 909 -3.86 13.18 43.39
CA SER A 909 -2.98 13.55 44.50
C SER A 909 -3.51 14.74 45.28
N GLU A 910 -2.94 15.01 46.46
CA GLU A 910 -3.32 16.18 47.28
C GLU A 910 -3.13 17.51 46.53
N GLN A 911 -2.08 17.60 45.71
CA GLN A 911 -1.82 18.76 44.85
C GLN A 911 -2.94 18.94 43.80
N LEU A 912 -3.33 17.87 43.11
CA LEU A 912 -4.42 17.91 42.13
C LEU A 912 -5.77 18.23 42.78
N LEU A 913 -6.06 17.70 43.96
CA LEU A 913 -7.27 18.02 44.71
C LEU A 913 -7.38 19.52 45.00
N THR A 914 -6.27 20.13 45.43
CA THR A 914 -6.21 21.58 45.68
C THR A 914 -6.48 22.38 44.41
N ILE A 915 -5.88 21.99 43.30
CA ILE A 915 -6.06 22.63 41.99
C ILE A 915 -7.51 22.50 41.52
N PHE A 916 -8.11 21.32 41.60
CA PHE A 916 -9.47 21.07 41.16
C PHE A 916 -10.51 21.73 42.06
N ASP A 917 -10.28 21.85 43.36
CA ASP A 917 -11.18 22.58 44.24
C ASP A 917 -11.18 24.08 43.91
N GLN A 918 -9.99 24.66 43.71
CA GLN A 918 -9.85 26.07 43.30
C GLN A 918 -10.51 26.35 41.94
N THR A 919 -10.44 25.41 41.00
CA THR A 919 -10.90 25.61 39.61
C THR A 919 -12.28 25.02 39.31
N ARG A 920 -13.05 24.66 40.34
CA ARG A 920 -14.37 24.01 40.20
C ARG A 920 -15.32 24.72 39.25
N GLY A 921 -15.43 26.04 39.37
CA GLY A 921 -16.31 26.85 38.51
C GLY A 921 -15.92 26.88 37.02
N VAL A 922 -14.71 26.40 36.68
CA VAL A 922 -14.18 26.34 35.31
C VAL A 922 -14.37 24.92 34.75
N TRP A 923 -13.91 23.91 35.47
CA TRP A 923 -13.90 22.55 34.93
C TRP A 923 -15.29 21.90 34.92
N GLU A 924 -16.19 22.20 35.87
CA GLU A 924 -17.55 21.64 35.87
C GLU A 924 -18.33 21.97 34.58
N PRO A 925 -18.49 23.25 34.17
CA PRO A 925 -19.16 23.57 32.92
C PRO A 925 -18.34 23.13 31.70
N GLY A 926 -17.01 23.22 31.77
CA GLY A 926 -16.14 22.82 30.66
C GLY A 926 -16.16 21.31 30.37
N LEU A 927 -16.38 20.45 31.38
CA LEU A 927 -16.56 19.01 31.17
C LEU A 927 -17.83 18.71 30.38
N VAL A 928 -18.92 19.46 30.63
CA VAL A 928 -20.17 19.31 29.87
C VAL A 928 -19.95 19.69 28.40
N GLN A 929 -19.23 20.79 28.15
CA GLN A 929 -18.88 21.21 26.80
C GLN A 929 -17.96 20.19 26.10
N LEU A 930 -16.89 19.73 26.75
CA LEU A 930 -15.95 18.76 26.21
C LEU A 930 -16.66 17.45 25.81
N ASN A 931 -17.55 16.96 26.67
CA ASN A 931 -18.34 15.75 26.38
C ASN A 931 -19.30 15.97 25.19
N ALA A 932 -19.89 17.16 25.06
CA ALA A 932 -20.73 17.49 23.92
C ALA A 932 -19.93 17.55 22.60
N GLU A 933 -18.72 18.12 22.62
CA GLU A 933 -17.81 18.16 21.47
C GLU A 933 -17.37 16.76 21.05
N HIS A 934 -17.01 15.90 22.01
CA HIS A 934 -16.69 14.50 21.75
C HIS A 934 -17.88 13.76 21.13
N GLN A 935 -19.10 14.00 21.62
CA GLN A 935 -20.29 13.35 21.08
C GLN A 935 -20.62 13.83 19.66
N GLU A 936 -20.45 15.12 19.35
CA GLU A 936 -20.64 15.63 17.99
C GLU A 936 -19.60 15.06 17.02
N TYR A 937 -18.35 14.92 17.44
CA TYR A 937 -17.32 14.25 16.63
C TYR A 937 -17.73 12.82 16.27
N ARG A 938 -18.23 12.03 17.23
CA ARG A 938 -18.71 10.66 17.00
C ARG A 938 -19.92 10.61 16.07
N ARG A 939 -20.91 11.49 16.27
CA ARG A 939 -22.07 11.61 15.37
C ARG A 939 -21.66 11.98 13.95
N ALA A 940 -20.65 12.84 13.79
CA ALA A 940 -20.13 13.19 12.47
C ALA A 940 -19.46 12.00 11.77
N LEU A 941 -18.75 11.12 12.50
CA LEU A 941 -18.21 9.87 11.95
C LEU A 941 -19.32 8.90 11.55
N GLU A 942 -20.34 8.74 12.39
CA GLU A 942 -21.50 7.90 12.09
C GLU A 942 -22.24 8.40 10.83
N ARG A 943 -22.43 9.71 10.69
CA ARG A 943 -23.04 10.32 9.50
C ARG A 943 -22.23 10.03 8.23
N LYS A 944 -20.91 10.20 8.26
CA LYS A 944 -20.02 9.85 7.14
C LYS A 944 -20.14 8.37 6.76
N HIS A 945 -20.25 7.50 7.75
CA HIS A 945 -20.43 6.07 7.50
C HIS A 945 -21.80 5.76 6.88
N LEU A 946 -22.87 6.40 7.36
CA LEU A 946 -24.22 6.27 6.80
C LEU A 946 -24.30 6.79 5.36
N GLU A 947 -23.66 7.92 5.06
CA GLU A 947 -23.54 8.47 3.70
C GLU A 947 -22.82 7.47 2.77
N ALA A 948 -21.70 6.90 3.22
CA ALA A 948 -20.98 5.89 2.44
C ALA A 948 -21.81 4.62 2.20
N ASN A 949 -22.62 4.20 3.17
CA ASN A 949 -23.54 3.06 3.05
C ASN A 949 -24.80 3.38 2.22
N ALA A 950 -25.18 4.66 2.12
CA ALA A 950 -26.24 5.09 1.22
C ALA A 950 -25.79 5.04 -0.25
N THR A 951 -24.51 5.30 -0.55
CA THR A 951 -23.94 5.17 -1.91
C THR A 951 -23.89 3.71 -2.38
N LEU A 952 -23.31 2.83 -1.57
CA LEU A 952 -23.24 1.38 -1.78
C LEU A 952 -23.03 0.71 -0.41
N SER A 953 -23.92 -0.22 -0.06
CA SER A 953 -23.91 -0.82 1.27
C SER A 953 -22.65 -1.66 1.54
N ASP A 954 -22.21 -1.74 2.81
CA ASP A 954 -21.16 -2.69 3.23
C ASP A 954 -21.54 -4.15 2.87
N ALA A 955 -22.84 -4.46 2.87
CA ALA A 955 -23.41 -5.77 2.58
C ALA A 955 -23.19 -6.21 1.12
N PHE A 956 -23.09 -5.25 0.21
CA PHE A 956 -23.00 -5.52 -1.23
C PHE A 956 -21.82 -6.43 -1.58
N TRP A 957 -20.64 -6.17 -1.01
CA TRP A 957 -19.45 -6.94 -1.37
C TRP A 957 -19.60 -8.43 -1.00
N TYR A 958 -20.10 -8.71 0.20
CA TYR A 958 -20.18 -10.07 0.72
C TYR A 958 -21.36 -10.86 0.13
N PHE A 959 -22.56 -10.27 0.13
CA PHE A 959 -23.78 -10.98 -0.26
C PHE A 959 -24.01 -11.00 -1.78
N VAL A 960 -23.52 -10.00 -2.52
CA VAL A 960 -23.73 -9.87 -3.96
C VAL A 960 -22.43 -10.08 -4.73
N TYR A 961 -21.44 -9.22 -4.53
CA TYR A 961 -20.25 -9.18 -5.39
C TYR A 961 -19.38 -10.44 -5.29
N ASN A 962 -19.20 -11.01 -4.09
CA ASN A 962 -18.41 -12.21 -3.86
C ASN A 962 -19.22 -13.52 -3.94
N ASN A 963 -20.55 -13.45 -4.17
CA ASN A 963 -21.41 -14.63 -4.21
C ASN A 963 -21.94 -14.91 -5.64
N PRO A 964 -21.22 -15.67 -6.48
CA PRO A 964 -21.64 -15.99 -7.84
C PRO A 964 -22.82 -16.97 -7.91
N HIS A 965 -23.26 -17.54 -6.79
CA HIS A 965 -24.39 -18.48 -6.71
C HIS A 965 -25.67 -17.82 -6.19
N LEU A 966 -25.67 -16.51 -5.97
CA LEU A 966 -26.82 -15.76 -5.46
C LEU A 966 -28.03 -15.91 -6.39
N ALA A 967 -29.15 -16.37 -5.86
CA ALA A 967 -30.36 -16.55 -6.67
C ALA A 967 -30.95 -15.20 -7.11
N ARG A 968 -31.62 -15.18 -8.27
CA ARG A 968 -32.17 -13.94 -8.85
C ARG A 968 -33.12 -13.20 -7.90
N HIS A 969 -34.01 -13.93 -7.23
CA HIS A 969 -34.97 -13.34 -6.30
C HIS A 969 -34.30 -12.77 -5.03
N GLU A 970 -33.23 -13.40 -4.54
CA GLU A 970 -32.46 -12.91 -3.39
C GLU A 970 -31.69 -11.63 -3.74
N LEU A 971 -31.14 -11.54 -4.95
CA LEU A 971 -30.53 -10.32 -5.47
C LEU A 971 -31.54 -9.16 -5.52
N GLU A 972 -32.72 -9.41 -6.05
CA GLU A 972 -33.78 -8.40 -6.13
C GLU A 972 -34.22 -7.94 -4.74
N ASP A 973 -34.33 -8.87 -3.78
CA ASP A 973 -34.66 -8.55 -2.39
C ASP A 973 -33.56 -7.69 -1.74
N HIS A 974 -32.30 -8.04 -1.97
CA HIS A 974 -31.14 -7.27 -1.48
C HIS A 974 -31.15 -5.85 -2.03
N LEU A 975 -31.28 -5.68 -3.35
CA LEU A 975 -31.29 -4.37 -4.00
C LEU A 975 -32.46 -3.50 -3.53
N LYS A 976 -33.66 -4.09 -3.34
CA LYS A 976 -34.86 -3.33 -2.92
C LYS A 976 -34.85 -2.97 -1.44
N ARG A 977 -34.44 -3.90 -0.57
CA ARG A 977 -34.56 -3.75 0.90
C ARG A 977 -33.31 -3.23 1.59
N ARG A 978 -32.10 -3.57 1.11
CA ARG A 978 -30.83 -3.25 1.80
C ARG A 978 -30.06 -2.08 1.20
N GLU A 979 -30.08 -1.91 -0.11
CA GLU A 979 -29.35 -0.79 -0.73
C GLU A 979 -30.02 0.56 -0.46
N GLY A 980 -29.23 1.60 -0.21
CA GLY A 980 -29.73 2.97 -0.03
C GLY A 980 -29.93 3.72 -1.34
N ASN A 981 -29.07 3.43 -2.33
CA ASN A 981 -28.98 4.18 -3.58
C ASN A 981 -30.20 3.95 -4.48
N PRO A 982 -30.94 5.01 -4.88
CA PRO A 982 -32.11 4.89 -5.75
C PRO A 982 -31.82 4.17 -7.08
N GLN A 983 -30.65 4.40 -7.69
CA GLN A 983 -30.28 3.77 -8.95
C GLN A 983 -30.04 2.26 -8.80
N LEU A 984 -29.52 1.81 -7.65
CA LEU A 984 -29.37 0.39 -7.35
C LEU A 984 -30.73 -0.26 -7.08
N LYS A 985 -31.66 0.45 -6.44
CA LYS A 985 -33.04 -0.04 -6.20
C LYS A 985 -33.80 -0.26 -7.51
N SER A 986 -33.69 0.68 -8.45
CA SER A 986 -34.34 0.59 -9.76
C SER A 986 -33.64 -0.34 -10.75
N LEU A 987 -32.47 -0.88 -10.39
CA LEU A 987 -31.61 -1.65 -11.28
C LEU A 987 -32.30 -2.90 -11.85
N VAL A 988 -33.19 -3.50 -11.06
CA VAL A 988 -34.00 -4.65 -11.46
C VAL A 988 -34.89 -4.31 -12.65
N ASP A 989 -35.46 -3.10 -12.66
CA ASP A 989 -36.40 -2.63 -13.68
C ASP A 989 -35.64 -2.03 -14.88
N THR A 990 -34.55 -1.29 -14.64
CA THR A 990 -33.81 -0.60 -15.71
C THR A 990 -32.88 -1.52 -16.49
N HIS A 991 -32.32 -2.57 -15.85
CA HIS A 991 -31.33 -3.48 -16.45
C HIS A 991 -31.80 -4.94 -16.48
N GLN A 992 -33.12 -5.16 -16.57
CA GLN A 992 -33.71 -6.51 -16.56
C GLN A 992 -33.06 -7.43 -17.61
N SER A 993 -32.95 -6.98 -18.86
CA SER A 993 -32.40 -7.82 -19.95
C SER A 993 -30.92 -8.16 -19.74
N ALA A 994 -30.13 -7.22 -19.21
CA ALA A 994 -28.71 -7.45 -18.91
C ALA A 994 -28.54 -8.46 -17.77
N LEU A 995 -29.44 -8.42 -16.78
CA LEU A 995 -29.45 -9.37 -15.67
C LEU A 995 -29.94 -10.75 -16.11
N ASP A 996 -30.97 -10.83 -16.94
CA ASP A 996 -31.44 -12.10 -17.53
C ASP A 996 -30.32 -12.76 -18.34
N ALA A 997 -29.59 -11.97 -19.12
CA ALA A 997 -28.39 -12.40 -19.85
C ALA A 997 -27.29 -12.93 -18.91
N LEU A 998 -26.99 -12.22 -17.81
CA LEU A 998 -26.03 -12.67 -16.80
C LEU A 998 -26.44 -14.01 -16.18
N TYR A 999 -27.68 -14.13 -15.71
CA TYR A 999 -28.16 -15.33 -15.04
C TYR A 999 -28.26 -16.53 -15.98
N LEU A 1000 -28.65 -16.31 -17.24
CA LEU A 1000 -28.62 -17.35 -18.26
C LEU A 1000 -27.18 -17.85 -18.51
N ARG A 1001 -26.23 -16.93 -18.61
CA ARG A 1001 -24.80 -17.26 -18.76
C ARG A 1001 -24.25 -18.00 -17.54
N MET A 1002 -24.56 -17.54 -16.33
CA MET A 1002 -24.12 -18.20 -15.10
C MET A 1002 -24.70 -19.60 -14.96
N ARG A 1003 -25.98 -19.81 -15.32
CA ARG A 1003 -26.60 -21.15 -15.35
C ARG A 1003 -25.92 -22.10 -16.34
N PHE A 1004 -25.54 -21.60 -17.52
CA PHE A 1004 -24.78 -22.39 -18.47
C PHE A 1004 -23.40 -22.77 -17.91
N ILE A 1005 -22.65 -21.81 -17.40
CA ILE A 1005 -21.31 -22.02 -16.85
C ILE A 1005 -21.37 -23.00 -15.67
N GLN A 1006 -22.30 -22.79 -14.72
CA GLN A 1006 -22.45 -23.61 -13.52
C GLN A 1006 -23.15 -24.96 -13.76
N SER A 1007 -23.53 -25.28 -15.01
CA SER A 1007 -24.21 -26.54 -15.32
C SER A 1007 -23.29 -27.76 -15.11
N HIS A 1008 -22.01 -27.64 -15.45
CA HIS A 1008 -21.03 -28.72 -15.29
C HIS A 1008 -19.59 -28.16 -15.24
N PRO A 1009 -18.68 -28.70 -14.39
CA PRO A 1009 -17.30 -28.22 -14.30
C PRO A 1009 -16.52 -28.19 -15.64
N ALA A 1010 -16.70 -29.21 -16.48
CA ALA A 1010 -16.16 -29.22 -17.84
C ALA A 1010 -16.68 -28.06 -18.73
N VAL A 1011 -17.95 -27.67 -18.57
CA VAL A 1011 -18.54 -26.51 -19.27
C VAL A 1011 -17.92 -25.22 -18.73
N THR A 1012 -17.75 -25.10 -17.41
CA THR A 1012 -17.04 -23.98 -16.78
C THR A 1012 -15.64 -23.82 -17.37
N PHE A 1013 -14.87 -24.92 -17.44
CA PHE A 1013 -13.50 -24.90 -17.96
C PHE A 1013 -13.46 -24.53 -19.44
N TRP A 1014 -14.35 -25.12 -20.25
CA TRP A 1014 -14.49 -24.79 -21.67
C TRP A 1014 -14.78 -23.31 -21.88
N PHE A 1015 -15.74 -22.76 -21.13
CA PHE A 1015 -16.10 -21.35 -21.20
C PHE A 1015 -14.91 -20.46 -20.83
N VAL A 1016 -14.28 -20.69 -19.69
CA VAL A 1016 -13.13 -19.91 -19.20
C VAL A 1016 -11.96 -19.94 -20.18
N PHE A 1017 -11.69 -21.11 -20.77
CA PHE A 1017 -10.63 -21.26 -21.76
C PHE A 1017 -10.86 -20.36 -22.98
N TRP A 1018 -12.04 -20.41 -23.59
CA TRP A 1018 -12.33 -19.66 -24.80
C TRP A 1018 -12.55 -18.16 -24.54
N ASP A 1019 -13.13 -17.80 -23.40
CA ASP A 1019 -13.19 -16.41 -22.92
C ASP A 1019 -11.79 -15.81 -22.79
N ASP A 1020 -10.85 -16.53 -22.17
CA ASP A 1020 -9.47 -16.06 -22.00
C ASP A 1020 -8.70 -15.98 -23.34
N VAL A 1021 -8.92 -16.93 -24.24
CA VAL A 1021 -8.39 -16.89 -25.61
C VAL A 1021 -8.80 -15.60 -26.30
N TYR A 1022 -10.08 -15.24 -26.25
CA TYR A 1022 -10.57 -14.00 -26.83
C TYR A 1022 -10.02 -12.77 -26.10
N ALA A 1023 -10.07 -12.74 -24.77
CA ALA A 1023 -9.60 -11.62 -23.97
C ALA A 1023 -8.12 -11.27 -24.23
N ARG A 1024 -7.24 -12.27 -24.39
CA ARG A 1024 -5.79 -12.07 -24.54
C ARG A 1024 -5.29 -12.01 -25.99
N ASN A 1025 -6.08 -12.54 -26.92
CA ASN A 1025 -5.62 -12.77 -28.30
C ASN A 1025 -6.60 -12.25 -29.36
N GLY A 1026 -7.80 -11.79 -28.99
CA GLY A 1026 -8.84 -11.32 -29.92
C GLY A 1026 -8.41 -10.16 -30.82
N GLU A 1027 -7.45 -9.34 -30.38
CA GLU A 1027 -6.88 -8.26 -31.19
C GLU A 1027 -5.99 -8.75 -32.35
N MET A 1028 -5.55 -10.01 -32.36
CA MET A 1028 -4.74 -10.58 -33.43
C MET A 1028 -5.48 -10.52 -34.77
N LYS A 1029 -4.78 -10.22 -35.86
CA LYS A 1029 -5.38 -10.04 -37.19
C LYS A 1029 -6.17 -11.27 -37.66
N CYS A 1030 -5.78 -12.48 -37.26
CA CYS A 1030 -6.49 -13.71 -37.62
C CYS A 1030 -7.76 -13.93 -36.80
N LEU A 1031 -7.74 -13.64 -35.50
CA LEU A 1031 -8.90 -13.82 -34.61
C LEU A 1031 -9.89 -12.66 -34.72
N ARG A 1032 -9.41 -11.43 -34.96
CA ARG A 1032 -10.25 -10.24 -35.18
C ARG A 1032 -11.20 -10.39 -36.37
N LYS A 1033 -10.80 -11.14 -37.41
CA LYS A 1033 -11.66 -11.44 -38.57
C LYS A 1033 -12.76 -12.46 -38.26
N LEU A 1034 -12.57 -13.24 -37.20
CA LEU A 1034 -13.49 -14.27 -36.73
C LEU A 1034 -14.09 -13.86 -35.39
N LYS A 1035 -14.28 -12.55 -35.17
CA LYS A 1035 -14.74 -12.01 -33.88
C LYS A 1035 -16.03 -12.71 -33.43
N ASP A 1036 -16.97 -12.90 -34.35
CA ASP A 1036 -18.28 -13.50 -34.11
C ASP A 1036 -18.21 -14.96 -33.60
N ASP A 1037 -17.11 -15.66 -33.87
CA ASP A 1037 -16.87 -17.03 -33.43
C ASP A 1037 -16.21 -17.13 -32.04
N PHE A 1038 -15.59 -16.05 -31.54
CA PHE A 1038 -14.79 -16.07 -30.32
C PHE A 1038 -15.26 -15.10 -29.24
N ASP A 1039 -15.93 -14.00 -29.59
CA ASP A 1039 -16.42 -13.02 -28.63
C ASP A 1039 -17.54 -13.63 -27.79
N PRO A 1040 -17.40 -13.77 -26.45
CA PRO A 1040 -18.43 -14.36 -25.60
C PRO A 1040 -19.78 -13.62 -25.58
N ARG A 1041 -19.90 -12.48 -26.27
CA ARG A 1041 -21.17 -11.77 -26.46
C ARG A 1041 -21.93 -12.22 -27.69
N GLU A 1042 -21.29 -12.98 -28.55
CA GLU A 1042 -21.89 -13.44 -29.79
C GLU A 1042 -22.52 -14.80 -29.55
N ARG A 1043 -23.76 -14.97 -30.03
CA ARG A 1043 -24.51 -16.23 -29.87
C ARG A 1043 -23.84 -17.42 -30.58
N THR A 1044 -23.00 -17.14 -31.56
CA THR A 1044 -22.22 -18.11 -32.34
C THR A 1044 -20.89 -18.46 -31.68
N ALA A 1045 -20.54 -17.83 -30.55
CA ALA A 1045 -19.23 -17.98 -29.94
C ALA A 1045 -18.98 -19.40 -29.43
N ILE A 1046 -17.78 -19.92 -29.72
CA ILE A 1046 -17.37 -21.28 -29.40
C ILE A 1046 -17.45 -21.60 -27.90
N CYS A 1047 -17.36 -20.59 -27.02
CA CYS A 1047 -17.47 -20.77 -25.58
C CYS A 1047 -18.83 -21.32 -25.12
N TYR A 1048 -19.89 -21.18 -25.92
CA TYR A 1048 -21.22 -21.75 -25.63
C TYR A 1048 -21.48 -23.10 -26.32
N HIS A 1049 -20.61 -23.51 -27.24
CA HIS A 1049 -20.77 -24.72 -28.05
C HIS A 1049 -19.65 -25.69 -27.70
N VAL A 1050 -19.83 -26.47 -26.63
CA VAL A 1050 -18.85 -27.48 -26.22
C VAL A 1050 -18.74 -28.54 -27.30
N LYS A 1051 -17.52 -28.77 -27.81
CA LYS A 1051 -17.26 -29.71 -28.90
C LYS A 1051 -16.42 -30.89 -28.44
N ARG A 1052 -16.67 -32.05 -29.04
CA ARG A 1052 -15.73 -33.17 -28.94
C ARG A 1052 -14.46 -32.83 -29.72
N ARG A 1053 -13.34 -33.43 -29.33
CA ARG A 1053 -12.04 -33.19 -29.96
C ARG A 1053 -12.03 -33.25 -31.51
N PRO A 1054 -12.55 -34.31 -32.16
CA PRO A 1054 -12.55 -34.38 -33.62
C PRO A 1054 -13.38 -33.25 -34.27
N GLU A 1055 -14.49 -32.85 -33.64
CA GLU A 1055 -15.35 -31.77 -34.10
C GLU A 1055 -14.67 -30.40 -33.95
N LEU A 1056 -13.96 -30.17 -32.83
CA LEU A 1056 -13.19 -28.95 -32.62
C LEU A 1056 -12.05 -28.85 -33.64
N GLU A 1057 -11.33 -29.93 -33.90
CA GLU A 1057 -10.26 -29.95 -34.90
C GLU A 1057 -10.79 -29.67 -36.32
N ALA A 1058 -11.97 -30.21 -36.67
CA ALA A 1058 -12.65 -29.88 -37.92
C ALA A 1058 -13.01 -28.39 -37.99
N TRP A 1059 -13.64 -27.87 -36.93
CA TRP A 1059 -14.04 -26.45 -36.82
C TRP A 1059 -12.86 -25.48 -36.93
N LEU A 1060 -11.74 -25.79 -36.28
CA LEU A 1060 -10.49 -25.01 -36.35
C LEU A 1060 -9.81 -25.11 -37.73
N ARG A 1061 -9.94 -26.25 -38.42
CA ARG A 1061 -9.37 -26.47 -39.76
C ARG A 1061 -10.11 -25.66 -40.81
N GLU A 1062 -11.45 -25.65 -40.76
CA GLU A 1062 -12.30 -24.82 -41.63
C GLU A 1062 -11.94 -23.33 -41.56
N ARG A 1063 -11.63 -22.85 -40.35
CA ARG A 1063 -11.26 -21.45 -40.06
C ARG A 1063 -9.77 -21.15 -40.27
N LYS A 1064 -8.97 -22.13 -40.72
CA LYS A 1064 -7.51 -22.02 -40.94
C LYS A 1064 -6.72 -21.65 -39.67
N LEU A 1065 -7.22 -22.07 -38.50
CA LEU A 1065 -6.63 -21.80 -37.19
C LEU A 1065 -5.82 -22.98 -36.64
N LEU A 1066 -6.11 -24.21 -37.07
CA LEU A 1066 -5.34 -25.41 -36.71
C LEU A 1066 -4.00 -25.42 -37.46
N LYS A 1067 -2.87 -25.38 -36.75
CA LYS A 1067 -1.53 -25.48 -37.35
C LYS A 1067 -0.61 -26.37 -36.50
N THR A 1068 0.41 -26.95 -37.13
CA THR A 1068 1.32 -27.90 -36.48
C THR A 1068 2.17 -27.28 -35.37
N ARG A 1069 2.46 -25.97 -35.42
CA ARG A 1069 3.35 -25.26 -34.47
C ARG A 1069 2.87 -23.86 -34.06
N ARG A 1070 1.72 -23.39 -34.52
CA ARG A 1070 1.24 -22.01 -34.30
C ARG A 1070 -0.26 -22.01 -33.96
N LEU A 1071 -0.73 -20.98 -33.25
CA LEU A 1071 -2.10 -20.78 -32.76
C LEU A 1071 -2.62 -21.99 -31.98
N PHE A 1072 -3.49 -22.78 -32.59
CA PHE A 1072 -4.02 -24.02 -32.01
C PHE A 1072 -3.25 -25.19 -32.59
N HIS A 1073 -2.30 -25.72 -31.81
CA HIS A 1073 -1.51 -26.89 -32.15
C HIS A 1073 -1.96 -28.11 -31.32
N PRO A 1074 -1.68 -29.36 -31.77
CA PRO A 1074 -2.16 -30.57 -31.10
C PRO A 1074 -1.90 -30.59 -29.58
N ARG A 1075 -0.70 -30.20 -29.13
CA ARG A 1075 -0.34 -30.16 -27.70
C ARG A 1075 -1.21 -29.21 -26.84
N LEU A 1076 -1.75 -28.15 -27.42
CA LEU A 1076 -2.61 -27.20 -26.70
C LEU A 1076 -4.00 -27.81 -26.56
N LEU A 1077 -4.47 -28.48 -27.62
CA LEU A 1077 -5.73 -29.21 -27.59
C LEU A 1077 -5.66 -30.42 -26.65
N ASP A 1078 -4.53 -31.14 -26.63
CA ASP A 1078 -4.27 -32.19 -25.64
C ASP A 1078 -4.43 -31.64 -24.23
N LEU A 1079 -3.79 -30.51 -23.93
CA LEU A 1079 -3.87 -29.87 -22.62
C LEU A 1079 -5.32 -29.44 -22.29
N LEU A 1080 -6.04 -28.86 -23.24
CA LEU A 1080 -7.45 -28.46 -23.08
C LEU A 1080 -8.32 -29.65 -22.66
N TYR A 1081 -8.28 -30.77 -23.40
CA TYR A 1081 -9.12 -31.93 -23.10
C TYR A 1081 -8.65 -32.68 -21.84
N ILE A 1082 -7.33 -32.77 -21.59
CA ILE A 1082 -6.81 -33.37 -20.35
C ILE A 1082 -7.32 -32.61 -19.12
N GLU A 1083 -7.26 -31.28 -19.11
CA GLU A 1083 -7.75 -30.50 -17.97
C GLU A 1083 -9.28 -30.50 -17.87
N MET A 1084 -9.99 -30.52 -19.00
CA MET A 1084 -11.45 -30.63 -19.03
C MET A 1084 -11.95 -32.00 -18.49
N ASP A 1085 -11.20 -33.08 -18.74
CA ASP A 1085 -11.53 -34.42 -18.23
C ASP A 1085 -11.12 -34.62 -16.75
N LYS A 1086 -10.22 -33.79 -16.22
CA LYS A 1086 -9.81 -33.81 -14.81
C LYS A 1086 -10.82 -33.20 -13.85
N THR A 1087 -11.67 -32.29 -14.32
CA THR A 1087 -12.68 -31.65 -13.48
C THR A 1087 -13.82 -32.63 -13.17
N PRO A 1088 -14.06 -33.01 -11.90
CA PRO A 1088 -14.92 -34.14 -11.51
C PRO A 1088 -16.44 -33.94 -11.64
#